data_AF-A0A946LXL2-F1
#
_entry.id   AF-A0A946LXL2-F1
#
_cell.length_a   1.000
_cell.length_b   1.000
_cell.length_c   1.000
_cell.angle_alpha   90.00
_cell.angle_beta   90.00
_cell.angle_gamma   90.00
#
_symmetry.space_group_name_H-M   'P 1'
#
loop_
_entity.id
_entity.type
_entity.pdbx_description
1 polymer ?
#
loop_
_entity_poly.entity_id
_entity_poly.type
_entity_poly.pdbx_seq_one_letter_code
_entity_poly.pdbx_strand_id
1 'polypeptide(L)'
;MRLDARTVKSVANFPTLRVDDSESTINDGGPALEAFAAKLVAALVKYPHAVLLSGVRSDAGQDQAPDIVTLVRTIIAAMGGDPAWARLSFTEIEVIPDINADRGTATGYSRTSSGIAPHSDTSFLQEPDNLLALQCVHADTEGGETTIVPVEDVLERLSPESARELRRPVFPFADGVLKPVLSGRKGDECISYYDTQLEKGAAAHQTLLDEAGQSALLEIDQVISDPTIGFRFNLREGDLVLINNHKALHGRTALAEHSSRLLYRVRASVDFPSPRIVITQNYHKLMNKLFRRKAYFKITGQKSYEAGFIGHNGIFTRKAVAGIQELEEFADTMLNGGQFSLAVPAYEELLRRVPDNLPASKALSCLLEEQGETEKSELALKAAVEASPYQLEDKFSVELPVIIRTQGYKSRSRSVKRELNYYQANLSGGHFSLKHLLDTEKVNVIVKNLYDDSLSLAFPAPPFRLLINNIAVPERMGDALKVLIEFLKKYPDVPVINHPATVRMSTRENNYRRFSELDGIIFPQTFGFSFDGNAMEEILDRIENEGIEFPMILRPDNSHTGEGVALVEDKACFRAQLDTMGSGSYYAIAYYNLADKNGLYNKIRTFCIDGEYYPVANLHHDDWNVHSGNRYRVMNKDTYLQDKEKAYLTDMTSYVGRDNMERLERIREIMDLDFFGIDFTILPDGQLLIFECNAAMRHNFDHIESFPYTEPTLRNITDAFNTMVHRRLASSTG
;
A
#
# COMPACT_ATOMS: atom_id res chain seq x y z
N MET A 1 -11.88 -18.17 46.00
CA MET A 1 -10.92 -19.19 46.46
C MET A 1 -9.56 -18.73 45.95
N ARG A 2 -8.65 -18.32 46.85
CA ARG A 2 -7.28 -17.92 46.50
C ARG A 2 -6.57 -19.15 45.91
N LEU A 3 -5.96 -19.01 44.74
CA LEU A 3 -4.93 -19.93 44.26
C LEU A 3 -3.61 -19.16 44.29
N ASP A 4 -2.94 -19.28 45.43
CA ASP A 4 -1.50 -19.02 45.56
C ASP A 4 -0.75 -20.27 45.06
N ALA A 5 0.09 -20.08 44.05
CA ALA A 5 1.34 -20.80 43.74
C ALA A 5 1.69 -20.53 42.27
N ARG A 6 2.54 -19.52 42.03
CA ARG A 6 3.17 -19.26 40.73
C ARG A 6 4.00 -20.48 40.35
N THR A 7 3.38 -21.38 39.59
CA THR A 7 4.01 -22.62 39.13
C THR A 7 4.47 -22.36 37.70
N VAL A 8 5.73 -22.67 37.38
CA VAL A 8 6.22 -22.71 35.99
C VAL A 8 5.22 -23.53 35.17
N LYS A 9 4.69 -22.97 34.07
CA LYS A 9 3.74 -23.69 33.23
C LYS A 9 4.47 -24.91 32.66
N SER A 10 3.97 -26.12 32.99
CA SER A 10 4.62 -27.37 32.63
C SER A 10 4.80 -27.53 31.12
N VAL A 11 5.99 -27.93 30.70
CA VAL A 11 6.31 -28.32 29.30
C VAL A 11 5.37 -29.42 28.79
N ALA A 12 4.85 -30.26 29.69
CA ALA A 12 3.89 -31.30 29.32
C ALA A 12 2.58 -30.75 28.72
N ASN A 13 2.29 -29.45 28.91
CA ASN A 13 1.13 -28.76 28.35
C ASN A 13 1.46 -27.87 27.14
N PHE A 14 2.71 -27.85 26.67
CA PHE A 14 3.08 -27.13 25.44
C PHE A 14 2.67 -27.94 24.20
N PRO A 15 1.99 -27.34 23.20
CA PRO A 15 1.56 -28.08 22.01
C PRO A 15 2.74 -28.74 21.32
N THR A 16 2.76 -30.07 21.30
CA THR A 16 3.81 -30.86 20.66
C THR A 16 3.17 -31.80 19.64
N LEU A 17 3.64 -31.73 18.39
CA LEU A 17 3.26 -32.65 17.32
C LEU A 17 4.48 -33.49 16.94
N ARG A 18 4.27 -34.76 16.65
CA ARG A 18 5.31 -35.68 16.18
C ARG A 18 5.15 -35.84 14.67
N VAL A 19 6.26 -35.72 13.94
CA VAL A 19 6.31 -36.01 12.51
C VAL A 19 6.70 -37.49 12.35
N ASP A 20 5.78 -38.34 11.87
CA ASP A 20 6.05 -39.78 11.63
C ASP A 20 6.65 -40.02 10.23
N ASP A 21 7.42 -41.11 10.04
CA ASP A 21 8.14 -41.42 8.78
C ASP A 21 7.22 -41.52 7.53
N SER A 22 5.91 -41.80 7.68
CA SER A 22 4.94 -41.77 6.56
C SER A 22 4.43 -40.38 6.19
N GLU A 23 4.65 -39.38 7.04
CA GLU A 23 4.33 -37.96 6.82
C GLU A 23 5.58 -37.14 6.43
N SER A 24 6.76 -37.77 6.45
CA SER A 24 8.07 -37.17 6.17
C SER A 24 8.34 -36.84 4.70
N THR A 25 7.48 -37.29 3.78
CA THR A 25 7.51 -36.86 2.37
C THR A 25 6.51 -35.73 2.19
N ILE A 26 6.93 -34.53 2.57
CA ILE A 26 6.22 -33.26 2.40
C ILE A 26 6.21 -32.83 0.91
N ASN A 27 6.07 -33.78 -0.02
CA ASN A 27 6.24 -33.54 -1.46
C ASN A 27 4.97 -33.69 -2.29
N ASP A 28 3.91 -34.34 -1.79
CA ASP A 28 2.80 -34.77 -2.67
C ASP A 28 1.43 -34.15 -2.35
N GLY A 29 1.36 -33.17 -1.45
CA GLY A 29 0.13 -32.38 -1.20
C GLY A 29 -1.08 -33.17 -0.66
N GLY A 30 -0.98 -34.47 -0.35
CA GLY A 30 -2.13 -35.32 -0.05
C GLY A 30 -2.95 -34.94 1.21
N PRO A 31 -4.13 -35.56 1.43
CA PRO A 31 -5.03 -35.26 2.55
C PRO A 31 -4.42 -35.35 3.96
N ALA A 32 -3.33 -36.12 4.12
CA ALA A 32 -2.61 -36.22 5.39
C ALA A 32 -1.87 -34.91 5.72
N LEU A 33 -1.30 -34.24 4.71
CA LEU A 33 -0.60 -32.96 4.85
C LEU A 33 -1.58 -31.83 5.20
N GLU A 34 -2.77 -31.82 4.59
CA GLU A 34 -3.83 -30.86 4.94
C GLU A 34 -4.30 -31.02 6.39
N ALA A 35 -4.49 -32.26 6.84
CA ALA A 35 -4.87 -32.54 8.22
C ALA A 35 -3.76 -32.15 9.21
N PHE A 36 -2.49 -32.32 8.84
CA PHE A 36 -1.34 -31.88 9.62
C PHE A 36 -1.23 -30.35 9.68
N ALA A 37 -1.38 -29.66 8.56
CA ALA A 37 -1.38 -28.21 8.47
C ALA A 37 -2.53 -27.57 9.25
N ALA A 38 -3.74 -28.15 9.21
CA ALA A 38 -4.86 -27.70 10.02
C ALA A 38 -4.56 -27.80 11.53
N LYS A 39 -3.86 -28.84 11.97
CA LYS A 39 -3.40 -28.97 13.38
C LYS A 39 -2.36 -27.90 13.72
N LEU A 40 -1.42 -27.63 12.81
CA LEU A 40 -0.40 -26.58 12.98
C LEU A 40 -1.02 -25.18 13.09
N VAL A 41 -1.90 -24.81 12.17
CA VAL A 41 -2.64 -23.53 12.22
C VAL A 41 -3.41 -23.42 13.52
N ALA A 42 -4.15 -24.47 13.89
CA ALA A 42 -4.93 -24.48 15.12
C ALA A 42 -4.04 -24.28 16.37
N ALA A 43 -2.79 -24.75 16.35
CA ALA A 43 -1.84 -24.54 17.43
C ALA A 43 -1.23 -23.14 17.44
N LEU A 44 -0.99 -22.53 16.27
CA LEU A 44 -0.40 -21.19 16.15
C LEU A 44 -1.39 -20.04 16.42
N VAL A 45 -2.69 -20.27 16.19
CA VAL A 45 -3.74 -19.25 16.43
C VAL A 45 -4.42 -19.39 17.80
N LYS A 46 -4.06 -20.41 18.58
CA LYS A 46 -4.53 -20.60 19.96
C LYS A 46 -3.38 -20.46 20.93
N TYR A 47 -3.67 -19.97 22.14
CA TYR A 47 -2.73 -20.00 23.25
C TYR A 47 -2.04 -21.38 23.33
N PRO A 48 -0.69 -21.45 23.38
CA PRO A 48 0.27 -20.36 23.61
C PRO A 48 0.86 -19.72 22.34
N HIS A 49 0.23 -19.88 21.18
CA HIS A 49 0.63 -19.31 19.89
C HIS A 49 1.96 -19.83 19.35
N ALA A 50 2.37 -21.00 19.81
CA ALA A 50 3.56 -21.69 19.38
C ALA A 50 3.36 -23.20 19.47
N VAL A 51 4.09 -23.95 18.65
CA VAL A 51 4.02 -25.41 18.57
C VAL A 51 5.42 -26.00 18.36
N LEU A 52 5.71 -27.07 19.09
CA LEU A 52 6.91 -27.87 18.96
C LEU A 52 6.64 -29.04 18.00
N LEU A 53 7.43 -29.15 16.95
CA LEU A 53 7.48 -30.30 16.06
C LEU A 53 8.68 -31.15 16.43
N SER A 54 8.44 -32.40 16.80
CA SER A 54 9.48 -33.37 17.15
C SER A 54 9.71 -34.37 16.01
N GLY A 55 10.98 -34.70 15.75
CA GLY A 55 11.36 -35.71 14.74
C GLY A 55 11.50 -35.18 13.31
N VAL A 56 11.72 -33.88 13.12
CA VAL A 56 12.01 -33.30 11.79
C VAL A 56 13.44 -33.68 11.40
N ARG A 57 13.63 -34.36 10.27
CA ARG A 57 14.99 -34.73 9.80
C ARG A 57 15.79 -33.46 9.50
N SER A 58 17.06 -33.46 9.89
CA SER A 58 18.03 -32.42 9.54
C SER A 58 19.24 -33.11 8.94
N ASP A 59 19.29 -33.22 7.60
CA ASP A 59 20.49 -33.68 6.92
C ASP A 59 21.49 -32.53 6.90
N ALA A 60 22.23 -32.39 8.00
CA ALA A 60 23.33 -31.44 8.12
C ALA A 60 24.48 -31.89 7.21
N GLY A 61 24.43 -31.45 5.94
CA GLY A 61 25.55 -31.55 5.01
C GLY A 61 25.17 -31.90 3.58
N GLN A 62 24.79 -30.91 2.77
CA GLN A 62 25.05 -30.78 1.32
C GLN A 62 24.42 -29.49 0.79
N ASP A 63 25.07 -28.85 -0.19
CA ASP A 63 24.77 -27.55 -0.84
C ASP A 63 23.36 -27.40 -1.49
N GLN A 64 22.28 -27.71 -0.78
CA GLN A 64 20.90 -27.47 -1.20
C GLN A 64 20.13 -26.78 -0.08
N ALA A 65 19.15 -25.92 -0.43
CA ALA A 65 18.37 -25.15 0.54
C ALA A 65 17.92 -26.04 1.71
N PRO A 66 18.23 -25.69 2.97
CA PRO A 66 18.02 -26.60 4.08
C PRO A 66 16.53 -26.93 4.18
N ASP A 67 16.24 -28.21 4.39
CA ASP A 67 14.90 -28.84 4.43
C ASP A 67 13.83 -27.97 5.15
N ILE A 68 14.24 -27.19 6.16
CA ILE A 68 13.41 -26.20 6.86
C ILE A 68 12.76 -25.14 5.95
N VAL A 69 13.43 -24.60 4.93
CA VAL A 69 12.84 -23.56 4.06
C VAL A 69 11.73 -24.17 3.21
N THR A 70 11.95 -25.39 2.70
CA THR A 70 10.95 -26.15 1.94
C THR A 70 9.77 -26.56 2.83
N LEU A 71 10.04 -27.01 4.06
CA LEU A 71 9.03 -27.30 5.06
C LEU A 71 8.21 -26.06 5.42
N VAL A 72 8.84 -24.91 5.68
CA VAL A 72 8.13 -23.65 5.98
C VAL A 72 7.33 -23.17 4.78
N ARG A 73 7.85 -23.26 3.55
CA ARG A 73 7.09 -23.00 2.32
C ARG A 73 5.88 -23.91 2.20
N THR A 74 6.02 -25.18 2.57
CA THR A 74 4.90 -26.13 2.51
C THR A 74 3.88 -25.85 3.61
N ILE A 75 4.31 -25.44 4.80
CA ILE A 75 3.43 -24.97 5.85
C ILE A 75 2.65 -23.73 5.35
N ILE A 76 3.31 -22.76 4.72
CA ILE A 76 2.68 -21.58 4.14
C ILE A 76 1.63 -21.97 3.09
N ALA A 77 2.00 -22.85 2.16
CA ALA A 77 1.08 -23.40 1.15
C ALA A 77 -0.15 -24.04 1.80
N ALA A 78 0.08 -24.87 2.82
CA ALA A 78 -0.98 -25.60 3.50
C ALA A 78 -1.82 -24.73 4.45
N MET A 79 -1.33 -23.54 4.83
CA MET A 79 -2.10 -22.48 5.48
C MET A 79 -3.01 -21.71 4.50
N GLY A 80 -2.90 -22.00 3.19
CA GLY A 80 -3.62 -21.28 2.13
C GLY A 80 -2.92 -20.01 1.66
N GLY A 81 -1.69 -19.76 2.09
CA GLY A 81 -0.83 -18.68 1.59
C GLY A 81 -0.03 -19.12 0.37
N ASP A 82 0.39 -18.19 -0.48
CA ASP A 82 1.27 -18.47 -1.62
C ASP A 82 2.74 -18.44 -1.19
N PRO A 83 3.50 -19.56 -1.26
CA PRO A 83 4.92 -19.55 -0.96
C PRO A 83 5.74 -18.65 -1.89
N ALA A 84 5.25 -18.36 -3.10
CA ALA A 84 5.91 -17.47 -4.04
C ALA A 84 5.94 -16.01 -3.56
N TRP A 85 5.00 -15.62 -2.70
CA TRP A 85 4.84 -14.23 -2.23
C TRP A 85 5.18 -14.01 -0.76
N ALA A 86 5.36 -15.09 0.01
CA ALA A 86 5.89 -14.99 1.35
C ALA A 86 7.35 -14.50 1.32
N ARG A 87 7.62 -13.31 1.84
CA ARG A 87 8.98 -12.82 2.07
C ARG A 87 9.66 -13.73 3.09
N LEU A 88 10.53 -14.63 2.62
CA LEU A 88 11.23 -15.61 3.44
C LEU A 88 12.66 -15.16 3.69
N SER A 89 13.07 -15.13 4.95
CA SER A 89 14.48 -14.96 5.32
C SER A 89 14.97 -16.18 6.09
N PHE A 90 16.11 -16.71 5.66
CA PHE A 90 16.81 -17.81 6.33
C PHE A 90 18.07 -17.28 7.02
N THR A 91 18.38 -17.77 8.21
CA THR A 91 19.61 -17.43 8.92
C THR A 91 20.09 -18.61 9.74
N GLU A 92 21.37 -18.94 9.58
CA GLU A 92 22.09 -19.87 10.43
C GLU A 92 22.58 -19.16 11.70
N ILE A 93 22.24 -19.72 12.85
CA ILE A 93 22.56 -19.22 14.18
C ILE A 93 23.52 -20.22 14.84
N GLU A 94 24.81 -20.03 14.56
CA GLU A 94 25.90 -20.69 15.25
C GLU A 94 26.42 -19.80 16.38
N VAL A 95 26.80 -20.41 17.50
CA VAL A 95 27.49 -19.71 18.59
C VAL A 95 28.94 -19.48 18.17
N ILE A 96 29.37 -18.21 18.17
CA ILE A 96 30.75 -17.85 17.80
C ILE A 96 31.50 -17.45 19.08
N PRO A 97 32.60 -18.13 19.44
CA PRO A 97 33.44 -17.75 20.57
C PRO A 97 33.97 -16.31 20.43
N ASP A 98 33.99 -15.55 21.53
CA ASP A 98 34.58 -14.20 21.63
C ASP A 98 33.98 -13.09 20.74
N ILE A 99 32.74 -13.23 20.26
CA ILE A 99 32.02 -12.08 19.67
C ILE A 99 31.62 -11.09 20.78
N ASN A 100 32.24 -9.91 20.76
CA ASN A 100 31.70 -8.73 21.46
C ASN A 100 30.34 -8.37 20.87
N ALA A 101 29.31 -8.26 21.72
CA ALA A 101 27.93 -7.96 21.34
C ALA A 101 27.73 -6.58 20.66
N ASP A 102 28.80 -5.77 20.57
CA ASP A 102 28.83 -4.39 20.07
C ASP A 102 28.80 -4.24 18.53
N ARG A 103 28.81 -5.33 17.75
CA ARG A 103 28.74 -5.24 16.28
C ARG A 103 27.32 -5.00 15.78
N GLY A 104 26.81 -3.78 15.91
CA GLY A 104 25.92 -3.00 15.01
C GLY A 104 24.73 -3.65 14.25
N THR A 105 24.47 -4.95 14.33
CA THR A 105 23.48 -5.69 13.57
C THR A 105 22.62 -6.51 14.53
N ALA A 106 21.30 -6.54 14.33
CA ALA A 106 20.33 -7.23 15.20
C ALA A 106 20.60 -8.74 15.38
N THR A 107 21.46 -9.34 14.56
CA THR A 107 21.85 -10.75 14.59
C THR A 107 23.04 -11.06 15.51
N GLY A 108 23.80 -10.06 15.98
CA GLY A 108 25.01 -10.26 16.78
C GLY A 108 24.78 -10.99 18.11
N TYR A 109 23.72 -10.61 18.84
CA TYR A 109 23.36 -11.21 20.14
C TYR A 109 22.88 -12.65 20.04
N SER A 110 22.30 -13.06 18.90
CA SER A 110 21.83 -14.45 18.73
C SER A 110 22.97 -15.47 18.68
N ARG A 111 24.19 -15.01 18.35
CA ARG A 111 25.41 -15.81 18.16
C ARG A 111 26.35 -15.80 19.37
N THR A 112 25.95 -15.22 20.51
CA THR A 112 26.72 -15.22 21.76
C THR A 112 26.25 -16.32 22.72
N SER A 113 27.05 -16.67 23.74
CA SER A 113 26.64 -17.60 24.80
C SER A 113 25.66 -16.99 25.81
N SER A 114 25.46 -15.67 25.81
CA SER A 114 24.57 -14.96 26.72
C SER A 114 23.10 -15.36 26.54
N GLY A 115 22.31 -15.23 27.62
CA GLY A 115 20.86 -15.35 27.52
C GLY A 115 20.26 -14.22 26.70
N ILE A 116 19.14 -14.49 26.04
CA ILE A 116 18.39 -13.53 25.23
C ILE A 116 17.01 -13.38 25.87
N ALA A 117 16.70 -12.17 26.33
CA ALA A 117 15.40 -11.85 26.89
C ALA A 117 14.26 -12.09 25.88
N PRO A 118 13.03 -12.39 26.32
CA PRO A 118 11.89 -12.53 25.42
C PRO A 118 11.69 -11.29 24.52
N HIS A 119 11.65 -11.50 23.21
CA HIS A 119 11.50 -10.44 22.21
C HIS A 119 10.71 -10.91 20.98
N SER A 120 10.37 -9.98 20.11
CA SER A 120 9.80 -10.20 18.78
C SER A 120 10.87 -9.99 17.72
N ASP A 121 10.96 -10.91 16.78
CA ASP A 121 11.88 -10.78 15.66
C ASP A 121 11.40 -9.69 14.69
N THR A 122 12.33 -8.98 14.05
CA THR A 122 12.04 -7.90 13.08
C THR A 122 11.16 -6.76 13.62
N SER A 123 11.19 -6.52 14.93
CA SER A 123 10.43 -5.45 15.59
C SER A 123 10.74 -4.05 15.04
N PHE A 124 11.90 -3.85 14.40
CA PHE A 124 12.29 -2.61 13.72
C PHE A 124 11.51 -2.31 12.43
N LEU A 125 10.74 -3.26 11.87
CA LEU A 125 9.87 -3.04 10.73
C LEU A 125 8.53 -2.45 11.19
N GLN A 126 7.89 -1.62 10.36
CA GLN A 126 6.52 -1.15 10.60
C GLN A 126 5.56 -2.34 10.81
N GLU A 127 5.74 -3.39 10.03
CA GLU A 127 5.05 -4.67 10.16
C GLU A 127 6.07 -5.82 10.29
N PRO A 128 6.29 -6.36 11.50
CA PRO A 128 7.20 -7.48 11.71
C PRO A 128 6.72 -8.75 10.98
N ASP A 129 7.67 -9.60 10.59
CA ASP A 129 7.36 -10.97 10.14
C ASP A 129 6.54 -11.67 11.25
N ASN A 130 5.48 -12.38 10.88
CA ASN A 130 4.51 -12.93 11.84
C ASN A 130 4.64 -14.43 12.06
N LEU A 131 5.35 -15.16 11.20
CA LEU A 131 5.73 -16.55 11.41
C LEU A 131 7.24 -16.65 11.62
N LEU A 132 7.62 -17.29 12.73
CA LEU A 132 9.01 -17.61 13.06
C LEU A 132 9.15 -19.13 13.24
N ALA A 133 10.17 -19.70 12.61
CA ALA A 133 10.53 -21.11 12.69
C ALA A 133 11.98 -21.23 13.18
N LEU A 134 12.21 -22.03 14.23
CA LEU A 134 13.55 -22.31 14.77
C LEU A 134 13.76 -23.82 14.83
N GLN A 135 14.59 -24.37 13.94
CA GLN A 135 15.00 -25.78 13.97
C GLN A 135 16.32 -25.93 14.72
N CYS A 136 16.36 -26.88 15.65
CA CYS A 136 17.55 -27.26 16.39
C CYS A 136 18.33 -28.32 15.63
N VAL A 137 19.51 -27.95 15.12
CA VAL A 137 20.41 -28.85 14.40
C VAL A 137 21.37 -29.49 15.40
N HIS A 138 21.98 -28.67 16.25
CA HIS A 138 22.79 -29.12 17.38
C HIS A 138 22.26 -28.50 18.66
N ALA A 139 21.97 -29.33 19.66
CA ALA A 139 21.47 -28.88 20.96
C ALA A 139 22.64 -28.60 21.92
N ASP A 140 22.44 -27.64 22.82
CA ASP A 140 23.32 -27.48 23.99
C ASP A 140 22.86 -28.43 25.09
N THR A 141 23.79 -29.16 25.70
CA THR A 141 23.48 -30.17 26.73
C THR A 141 23.41 -29.61 28.15
N GLU A 142 23.86 -28.38 28.38
CA GLU A 142 24.04 -27.76 29.70
C GLU A 142 23.22 -26.47 29.89
N GLY A 143 22.68 -25.87 28.82
CA GLY A 143 21.88 -24.65 28.90
C GLY A 143 21.00 -24.37 27.67
N GLY A 144 20.58 -23.11 27.51
CA GLY A 144 19.87 -22.66 26.31
C GLY A 144 18.37 -22.99 26.24
N GLU A 145 17.70 -23.13 27.38
CA GLU A 145 16.25 -23.32 27.45
C GLU A 145 15.52 -22.24 26.64
N THR A 146 14.68 -22.67 25.71
CA THR A 146 13.84 -21.80 24.89
C THR A 146 12.72 -21.27 25.75
N THR A 147 12.49 -19.96 25.71
CA THR A 147 11.38 -19.29 26.41
C THR A 147 10.34 -18.84 25.40
N ILE A 148 9.05 -19.11 25.67
CA ILE A 148 7.91 -18.59 24.90
C ILE A 148 6.98 -17.85 25.86
N VAL A 149 6.70 -16.58 25.57
CA VAL A 149 5.85 -15.72 26.41
C VAL A 149 4.66 -15.21 25.58
N PRO A 150 3.48 -15.83 25.70
CA PRO A 150 2.26 -15.39 25.02
C PRO A 150 1.81 -14.01 25.48
N VAL A 151 1.19 -13.24 24.58
CA VAL A 151 0.67 -11.89 24.89
C VAL A 151 -0.35 -11.90 26.03
N GLU A 152 -1.15 -12.96 26.16
CA GLU A 152 -2.11 -13.12 27.25
C GLU A 152 -1.41 -13.13 28.62
N ASP A 153 -0.26 -13.82 28.73
CA ASP A 153 0.49 -13.91 29.98
C ASP A 153 1.13 -12.58 30.38
N VAL A 154 1.50 -11.76 29.38
CA VAL A 154 2.00 -10.40 29.60
C VAL A 154 0.85 -9.51 30.08
N LEU A 155 -0.29 -9.55 29.40
CA LEU A 155 -1.47 -8.74 29.73
C LEU A 155 -2.08 -9.07 31.10
N GLU A 156 -2.02 -10.33 31.53
CA GLU A 156 -2.49 -10.74 32.87
C GLU A 156 -1.61 -10.18 34.00
N ARG A 157 -0.34 -9.86 33.73
CA ARG A 157 0.63 -9.38 34.73
C ARG A 157 0.88 -7.88 34.68
N LEU A 158 0.59 -7.22 33.55
CA LEU A 158 0.67 -5.77 33.42
C LEU A 158 -0.46 -5.06 34.16
N SER A 159 -0.15 -3.90 34.71
CA SER A 159 -1.13 -2.93 35.18
C SER A 159 -2.02 -2.45 34.02
N PRO A 160 -3.32 -2.19 34.26
CA PRO A 160 -4.20 -1.62 33.25
C PRO A 160 -3.69 -0.30 32.66
N GLU A 161 -2.99 0.49 33.46
CA GLU A 161 -2.33 1.73 33.07
C GLU A 161 -1.22 1.46 32.07
N SER A 162 -0.24 0.62 32.39
CA SER A 162 0.86 0.30 31.47
C SER A 162 0.37 -0.40 30.21
N ALA A 163 -0.62 -1.29 30.31
CA ALA A 163 -1.25 -1.91 29.14
C ALA A 163 -1.91 -0.89 28.20
N ARG A 164 -2.45 0.21 28.73
CA ARG A 164 -2.99 1.32 27.93
C ARG A 164 -1.87 2.17 27.33
N GLU A 165 -0.83 2.49 28.09
CA GLU A 165 0.29 3.29 27.60
C GLU A 165 1.06 2.57 26.48
N LEU A 166 1.30 1.27 26.62
CA LEU A 166 1.96 0.42 25.61
C LEU A 166 1.16 0.30 24.29
N ARG A 167 -0.10 0.74 24.26
CA ARG A 167 -0.94 0.80 23.05
C ARG A 167 -0.82 2.10 22.27
N ARG A 168 -0.10 3.10 22.79
CA ARG A 168 0.14 4.36 22.09
C ARG A 168 1.15 4.13 20.96
N PRO A 169 0.92 4.66 19.74
CA PRO A 169 1.82 4.48 18.60
C PRO A 169 3.03 5.44 18.67
N VAL A 170 3.74 5.44 19.80
CA VAL A 170 4.81 6.42 20.11
C VAL A 170 6.16 5.76 20.38
N PHE A 171 6.25 4.43 20.37
CA PHE A 171 7.48 3.72 20.71
C PHE A 171 8.38 3.61 19.48
N PRO A 172 9.64 4.10 19.55
CA PRO A 172 10.53 4.18 18.41
C PRO A 172 11.35 2.90 18.24
N PHE A 173 10.93 2.02 17.32
CA PHE A 173 11.62 0.74 17.08
C PHE A 173 12.75 0.83 16.05
N ALA A 174 12.76 1.88 15.22
CA ALA A 174 13.81 2.24 14.27
C ALA A 174 13.58 3.66 13.77
N ASP A 175 14.55 4.28 13.08
CA ASP A 175 14.36 5.57 12.41
C ASP A 175 13.16 5.52 11.44
N GLY A 176 12.31 6.55 11.48
CA GLY A 176 11.01 6.58 10.81
C GLY A 176 9.90 5.63 11.34
N VAL A 177 10.19 4.67 12.24
CA VAL A 177 9.24 3.63 12.69
C VAL A 177 8.74 3.86 14.13
N LEU A 178 7.59 4.53 14.25
CA LEU A 178 6.85 4.69 15.51
C LEU A 178 5.59 3.80 15.51
N LYS A 179 5.48 2.91 16.50
CA LYS A 179 4.34 1.99 16.60
C LYS A 179 4.10 1.55 18.06
N PRO A 180 2.94 0.96 18.38
CA PRO A 180 2.69 0.51 19.74
C PRO A 180 3.41 -0.81 20.06
N VAL A 181 3.74 -1.02 21.35
CA VAL A 181 4.25 -2.32 21.85
C VAL A 181 3.13 -3.36 21.90
N LEU A 182 1.93 -2.94 22.34
CA LEU A 182 0.72 -3.74 22.36
C LEU A 182 -0.29 -3.21 21.33
N SER A 183 -0.85 -4.07 20.48
CA SER A 183 -1.86 -3.69 19.49
C SER A 183 -3.05 -4.64 19.50
N GLY A 184 -4.00 -4.43 18.59
CA GLY A 184 -5.22 -5.25 18.50
C GLY A 184 -6.31 -4.90 19.52
N ARG A 185 -7.50 -5.46 19.34
CA ARG A 185 -8.65 -5.28 20.27
C ARG A 185 -8.68 -6.43 21.28
N LYS A 186 -9.57 -6.34 22.28
CA LYS A 186 -9.77 -7.42 23.24
C LYS A 186 -10.16 -8.73 22.54
N GLY A 187 -9.39 -9.80 22.75
CA GLY A 187 -9.54 -11.10 22.08
C GLY A 187 -8.79 -11.23 20.74
N ASP A 188 -8.02 -10.22 20.34
CA ASP A 188 -7.13 -10.24 19.18
C ASP A 188 -5.86 -9.40 19.44
N GLU A 189 -5.38 -9.40 20.68
CA GLU A 189 -4.22 -8.64 21.11
C GLU A 189 -2.95 -9.13 20.42
N CYS A 190 -2.07 -8.20 20.05
CA CYS A 190 -0.77 -8.51 19.46
C CYS A 190 0.34 -7.79 20.23
N ILE A 191 1.55 -8.33 20.20
CA ILE A 191 2.72 -7.81 20.90
C ILE A 191 3.92 -7.72 19.94
N SER A 192 4.64 -6.61 20.01
CA SER A 192 5.91 -6.37 19.33
C SER A 192 6.85 -5.74 20.32
N TYR A 193 7.88 -6.46 20.78
CA TYR A 193 8.79 -5.94 21.81
C TYR A 193 10.25 -6.34 21.56
N TYR A 194 11.17 -5.38 21.64
CA TYR A 194 12.60 -5.66 21.75
C TYR A 194 13.30 -4.42 22.30
N ASP A 195 13.70 -4.47 23.57
CA ASP A 195 14.32 -3.37 24.30
C ASP A 195 15.49 -2.71 23.54
N THR A 196 16.47 -3.50 23.09
CA THR A 196 17.62 -2.99 22.33
C THR A 196 17.23 -2.22 21.05
N GLN A 197 16.11 -2.55 20.42
CA GLN A 197 15.62 -1.81 19.25
C GLN A 197 14.92 -0.51 19.66
N LEU A 198 14.21 -0.52 20.79
CA LEU A 198 13.60 0.68 21.35
C LEU A 198 14.66 1.70 21.78
N GLU A 199 15.74 1.26 22.42
CA GLU A 199 16.87 2.13 22.77
C GLU A 199 17.53 2.74 21.52
N LYS A 200 17.82 1.91 20.51
CA LYS A 200 18.42 2.37 19.25
C LYS A 200 17.50 3.31 18.48
N GLY A 201 16.22 2.99 18.39
CA GLY A 201 15.23 3.83 17.73
C GLY A 201 15.03 5.15 18.46
N ALA A 202 15.00 5.16 19.81
CA ALA A 202 14.93 6.40 20.60
C ALA A 202 16.14 7.31 20.36
N ALA A 203 17.35 6.72 20.29
CA ALA A 203 18.57 7.45 19.97
C ALA A 203 18.56 8.03 18.54
N ALA A 204 18.08 7.26 17.55
CA ALA A 204 18.00 7.70 16.15
C ALA A 204 16.91 8.77 15.92
N HIS A 205 15.75 8.63 16.56
CA HIS A 205 14.62 9.56 16.44
C HIS A 205 14.74 10.83 17.29
N GLN A 206 15.77 10.95 18.13
CA GLN A 206 15.90 12.01 19.16
C GLN A 206 14.60 12.19 19.99
N THR A 207 13.84 11.12 20.17
CA THR A 207 12.51 11.17 20.79
C THR A 207 12.62 10.78 22.25
N LEU A 208 12.16 11.64 23.14
CA LEU A 208 12.00 11.34 24.56
C LEU A 208 10.58 10.81 24.79
N LEU A 209 10.47 9.54 25.20
CA LEU A 209 9.22 9.00 25.74
C LEU A 209 8.86 9.76 27.02
N ASP A 210 7.58 10.06 27.22
CA ASP A 210 7.11 10.63 28.47
C ASP A 210 7.27 9.65 29.65
N GLU A 211 7.16 10.15 30.88
CA GLU A 211 7.32 9.34 32.10
C GLU A 211 6.39 8.13 32.11
N ALA A 212 5.18 8.27 31.57
CA ALA A 212 4.19 7.19 31.48
C ALA A 212 4.65 6.08 30.52
N GLY A 213 5.17 6.43 29.33
CA GLY A 213 5.73 5.48 28.38
C GLY A 213 6.97 4.77 28.92
N GLN A 214 7.87 5.50 29.60
CA GLN A 214 9.07 4.92 30.22
C GLN A 214 8.71 3.96 31.37
N SER A 215 7.78 4.37 32.24
CA SER A 215 7.28 3.51 33.32
C SER A 215 6.65 2.23 32.79
N ALA A 216 5.92 2.31 31.68
CA ALA A 216 5.27 1.15 31.07
C ALA A 216 6.29 0.19 30.41
N LEU A 217 7.37 0.72 29.83
CA LEU A 217 8.49 -0.10 29.32
C LEU A 217 9.22 -0.84 30.45
N LEU A 218 9.50 -0.16 31.56
CA LEU A 218 10.10 -0.79 32.74
C LEU A 218 9.22 -1.91 33.31
N GLU A 219 7.90 -1.71 33.32
CA GLU A 219 6.97 -2.74 33.81
C GLU A 219 6.94 -3.97 32.89
N ILE A 220 6.86 -3.79 31.56
CA ILE A 220 6.88 -4.94 30.65
C ILE A 220 8.21 -5.70 30.72
N ASP A 221 9.34 -5.01 30.86
CA ASP A 221 10.64 -5.67 31.07
C ASP A 221 10.67 -6.53 32.33
N GLN A 222 10.13 -6.03 33.46
CA GLN A 222 10.01 -6.79 34.69
C GLN A 222 9.09 -8.00 34.52
N VAL A 223 7.96 -7.82 33.83
CA VAL A 223 6.99 -8.88 33.57
C VAL A 223 7.59 -10.00 32.74
N ILE A 224 8.25 -9.70 31.63
CA ILE A 224 8.81 -10.72 30.73
C ILE A 224 10.09 -11.35 31.28
N SER A 225 10.77 -10.68 32.22
CA SER A 225 11.95 -11.22 32.90
C SER A 225 11.60 -12.20 34.04
N ASP A 226 10.34 -12.25 34.49
CA ASP A 226 9.90 -13.19 35.52
C ASP A 226 10.06 -14.63 35.03
N PRO A 227 10.88 -15.48 35.69
CA PRO A 227 11.13 -16.84 35.22
C PRO A 227 9.90 -17.76 35.25
N THR A 228 8.84 -17.34 35.92
CA THR A 228 7.56 -18.05 35.99
C THR A 228 6.57 -17.65 34.88
N ILE A 229 6.93 -16.71 34.00
CA ILE A 229 6.07 -16.30 32.87
C ILE A 229 6.25 -17.25 31.68
N GLY A 230 5.15 -17.56 30.99
CA GLY A 230 5.17 -18.37 29.79
C GLY A 230 5.69 -19.80 30.00
N PHE A 231 6.38 -20.31 28.99
CA PHE A 231 6.88 -21.68 28.90
C PHE A 231 8.39 -21.69 28.72
N ARG A 232 9.06 -22.69 29.31
CA ARG A 232 10.51 -22.92 29.16
C ARG A 232 10.80 -24.38 28.90
N PHE A 233 11.58 -24.69 27.86
CA PHE A 233 11.94 -26.07 27.51
C PHE A 233 13.24 -26.14 26.69
N ASN A 234 13.93 -27.27 26.77
CA ASN A 234 15.09 -27.56 25.92
C ASN A 234 14.64 -28.11 24.57
N LEU A 235 15.24 -27.60 23.49
CA LEU A 235 15.11 -28.17 22.15
C LEU A 235 16.12 -29.30 21.99
N ARG A 236 15.67 -30.46 21.52
CA ARG A 236 16.53 -31.58 21.11
C ARG A 236 16.95 -31.40 19.66
N GLU A 237 18.00 -32.11 19.25
CA GLU A 237 18.36 -32.17 17.83
C GLU A 237 17.17 -32.72 17.02
N GLY A 238 16.83 -32.05 15.91
CA GLY A 238 15.67 -32.34 15.07
C GLY A 238 14.35 -31.74 15.56
N ASP A 239 14.32 -31.05 16.71
CA ASP A 239 13.14 -30.29 17.12
C ASP A 239 13.01 -28.99 16.32
N LEU A 240 11.79 -28.66 15.91
CA LEU A 240 11.44 -27.40 15.26
C LEU A 240 10.33 -26.71 16.03
N VAL A 241 10.57 -25.49 16.51
CA VAL A 241 9.51 -24.65 17.11
C VAL A 241 9.00 -23.65 16.09
N LEU A 242 7.68 -23.62 15.90
CA LEU A 242 6.98 -22.61 15.11
C LEU A 242 6.26 -21.65 16.07
N ILE A 243 6.33 -20.36 15.79
CA ILE A 243 5.86 -19.29 16.67
C ILE A 243 5.11 -18.27 15.83
N ASN A 244 3.91 -17.88 16.29
CA ASN A 244 3.25 -16.68 15.80
C ASN A 244 3.87 -15.46 16.49
N ASN A 245 4.80 -14.80 15.81
CA ASN A 245 5.64 -13.72 16.33
C ASN A 245 4.86 -12.44 16.64
N HIS A 246 3.59 -12.33 16.21
CA HIS A 246 2.67 -11.25 16.62
C HIS A 246 1.95 -11.54 17.94
N LYS A 247 1.93 -12.80 18.39
CA LYS A 247 1.15 -13.24 19.56
C LYS A 247 2.01 -13.74 20.71
N ALA A 248 3.27 -14.10 20.47
CA ALA A 248 4.18 -14.55 21.51
C ALA A 248 5.60 -13.99 21.31
N LEU A 249 6.21 -13.57 22.42
CA LEU A 249 7.64 -13.28 22.49
C LEU A 249 8.42 -14.58 22.65
N HIS A 250 9.66 -14.58 22.18
CA HIS A 250 10.56 -15.72 22.32
C HIS A 250 11.94 -15.29 22.81
N GLY A 251 12.64 -16.19 23.49
CA GLY A 251 13.96 -15.93 24.03
C GLY A 251 14.68 -17.22 24.40
N ARG A 252 15.84 -17.10 25.05
CA ARG A 252 16.57 -18.26 25.58
C ARG A 252 17.38 -17.93 26.82
N THR A 253 17.59 -18.93 27.68
CA THR A 253 18.58 -18.81 28.77
C THR A 253 20.01 -18.87 28.22
N ALA A 254 20.99 -18.61 29.08
CA ALA A 254 22.40 -18.67 28.72
C ALA A 254 22.81 -20.09 28.28
N LEU A 255 23.77 -20.16 27.37
CA LEU A 255 24.39 -21.39 26.87
C LEU A 255 25.68 -21.68 27.64
N ALA A 256 26.24 -22.87 27.44
CA ALA A 256 27.59 -23.18 27.90
C ALA A 256 28.63 -22.27 27.22
N GLU A 257 29.74 -21.99 27.91
CA GLU A 257 30.81 -21.10 27.44
C GLU A 257 31.42 -21.53 26.08
N HIS A 258 31.39 -22.83 25.78
CA HIS A 258 31.87 -23.42 24.53
C HIS A 258 30.78 -24.22 23.79
N SER A 259 29.54 -23.71 23.84
CA SER A 259 28.41 -24.33 23.17
C SER A 259 28.62 -24.50 21.66
N SER A 260 28.37 -25.71 21.14
CA SER A 260 28.28 -25.98 19.70
C SER A 260 26.85 -25.85 19.16
N ARG A 261 25.96 -25.17 19.89
CA ARG A 261 24.54 -25.08 19.52
C ARG A 261 24.38 -24.43 18.14
N LEU A 262 23.58 -25.07 17.30
CA LEU A 262 23.25 -24.63 15.95
C LEU A 262 21.73 -24.61 15.76
N LEU A 263 21.19 -23.44 15.47
CA LEU A 263 19.78 -23.28 15.07
C LEU A 263 19.66 -22.74 13.65
N TYR A 264 18.72 -23.29 12.90
CA TYR A 264 18.24 -22.69 11.66
C TYR A 264 17.00 -21.86 11.93
N ARG A 265 17.03 -20.58 11.53
CA ARG A 265 15.92 -19.66 11.68
C ARG A 265 15.32 -19.31 10.32
N VAL A 266 14.01 -19.48 10.19
CA VAL A 266 13.23 -18.95 9.07
C VAL A 266 12.20 -17.97 9.59
N ARG A 267 12.12 -16.79 8.98
CA ARG A 267 11.05 -15.82 9.21
C ARG A 267 10.24 -15.64 7.94
N ALA A 268 8.93 -15.52 8.09
CA ALA A 268 8.02 -15.27 7.00
C ALA A 268 6.92 -14.28 7.42
N SER A 269 6.50 -13.47 6.46
CA SER A 269 5.21 -12.77 6.53
C SER A 269 4.16 -13.65 5.84
N VAL A 270 3.17 -14.11 6.61
CA VAL A 270 2.15 -15.07 6.19
C VAL A 270 0.78 -14.57 6.59
N ASP A 271 -0.24 -14.81 5.78
CA ASP A 271 -1.61 -14.44 6.14
C ASP A 271 -2.20 -15.51 7.08
N PHE A 272 -2.03 -15.33 8.40
CA PHE A 272 -2.71 -16.21 9.37
C PHE A 272 -4.23 -16.07 9.20
N PRO A 273 -4.98 -17.18 9.11
CA PRO A 273 -6.43 -17.10 9.13
C PRO A 273 -6.87 -16.45 10.44
N SER A 274 -7.59 -15.32 10.34
CA SER A 274 -8.06 -14.55 11.50
C SER A 274 -8.79 -15.46 12.52
N PRO A 275 -8.71 -15.20 13.84
CA PRO A 275 -9.52 -15.91 14.84
C PRO A 275 -11.04 -15.84 14.57
N ARG A 276 -11.51 -14.83 13.82
CA ARG A 276 -12.90 -14.76 13.32
C ARG A 276 -13.23 -15.82 12.26
N ILE A 277 -12.22 -16.42 11.64
CA ILE A 277 -12.34 -17.49 10.64
C ILE A 277 -12.07 -18.86 11.27
N VAL A 278 -11.32 -18.95 12.38
CA VAL A 278 -10.97 -20.25 12.99
C VAL A 278 -11.96 -20.76 14.05
N ILE A 279 -12.87 -19.95 14.58
CA ILE A 279 -14.08 -20.50 15.24
C ILE A 279 -15.31 -19.76 14.78
N THR A 280 -15.87 -20.25 13.67
CA THR A 280 -17.16 -20.87 13.85
C THR A 280 -17.19 -22.15 13.05
N GLN A 281 -17.98 -23.09 13.55
CA GLN A 281 -18.67 -24.12 12.78
C GLN A 281 -19.47 -23.56 11.57
N ASN A 282 -19.19 -22.33 11.10
CA ASN A 282 -19.70 -21.68 9.91
C ASN A 282 -18.76 -21.72 8.71
N TYR A 283 -17.50 -22.16 8.78
CA TYR A 283 -16.84 -22.58 7.52
C TYR A 283 -17.59 -23.81 6.97
N HIS A 284 -17.88 -24.77 7.85
CA HIS A 284 -18.76 -25.89 7.55
C HIS A 284 -20.26 -25.53 7.46
N LYS A 285 -20.83 -24.55 8.20
CA LYS A 285 -22.24 -24.13 7.97
C LYS A 285 -22.42 -23.21 6.76
N LEU A 286 -21.47 -22.36 6.36
CA LEU A 286 -21.56 -21.56 5.13
C LEU A 286 -21.44 -22.49 3.93
N MET A 287 -20.47 -23.41 3.96
CA MET A 287 -20.39 -24.52 3.01
C MET A 287 -21.66 -25.38 3.07
N ASN A 288 -22.11 -25.88 4.22
CA ASN A 288 -23.35 -26.67 4.31
C ASN A 288 -24.63 -25.88 3.96
N LYS A 289 -24.67 -24.55 4.09
CA LYS A 289 -25.83 -23.70 3.75
C LYS A 289 -25.86 -23.39 2.26
N LEU A 290 -24.69 -23.23 1.63
CA LEU A 290 -24.49 -23.22 0.17
C LEU A 290 -24.80 -24.62 -0.44
N PHE A 291 -24.45 -25.71 0.25
CA PHE A 291 -24.67 -27.10 -0.21
C PHE A 291 -26.02 -27.73 0.20
N ARG A 292 -26.83 -27.14 1.11
CA ARG A 292 -28.15 -27.69 1.55
C ARG A 292 -29.38 -26.93 1.08
N ARG A 293 -29.31 -25.92 0.20
CA ARG A 293 -30.53 -25.46 -0.50
C ARG A 293 -30.93 -26.46 -1.60
N LYS A 294 -31.28 -27.68 -1.19
CA LYS A 294 -32.28 -28.46 -1.93
C LYS A 294 -33.61 -27.76 -1.75
N ALA A 295 -34.04 -27.15 -2.84
CA ALA A 295 -35.39 -26.71 -3.07
C ALA A 295 -36.40 -27.76 -2.56
N TYR A 296 -37.31 -27.31 -1.71
CA TYR A 296 -38.66 -27.85 -1.69
C TYR A 296 -39.37 -27.36 -2.96
N PHE A 297 -39.01 -27.90 -4.12
CA PHE A 297 -39.89 -27.90 -5.28
C PHE A 297 -39.82 -29.26 -5.95
N LYS A 298 -40.95 -29.94 -5.81
CA LYS A 298 -41.28 -31.27 -6.26
C LYS A 298 -41.40 -31.24 -7.78
N ILE A 299 -40.37 -31.69 -8.51
CA ILE A 299 -40.53 -32.12 -9.90
C ILE A 299 -39.91 -33.52 -10.03
N THR A 300 -40.76 -34.39 -10.55
CA THR A 300 -40.63 -35.80 -10.86
C THR A 300 -39.43 -36.14 -11.74
N GLY A 301 -38.76 -37.26 -11.41
CA GLY A 301 -38.13 -38.14 -12.41
C GLY A 301 -36.60 -38.10 -12.53
N GLN A 302 -35.97 -39.12 -11.95
CA GLN A 302 -34.76 -39.83 -12.41
C GLN A 302 -33.34 -39.20 -12.35
N LYS A 303 -32.53 -39.91 -11.54
CA LYS A 303 -31.11 -40.33 -11.69
C LYS A 303 -29.97 -39.35 -11.37
N SER A 304 -29.52 -39.47 -10.11
CA SER A 304 -28.14 -39.77 -9.63
C SER A 304 -26.93 -39.19 -10.38
N TYR A 305 -26.08 -38.42 -9.68
CA TYR A 305 -24.61 -38.53 -9.73
C TYR A 305 -23.98 -38.08 -8.40
N GLU A 306 -22.90 -38.79 -8.05
CA GLU A 306 -22.17 -38.86 -6.79
C GLU A 306 -21.07 -37.80 -6.64
N ALA A 307 -20.41 -37.88 -5.48
CA ALA A 307 -19.41 -37.01 -4.86
C ALA A 307 -18.15 -36.65 -5.69
N GLY A 308 -17.55 -35.52 -5.31
CA GLY A 308 -16.16 -35.13 -5.58
C GLY A 308 -16.03 -33.66 -5.96
N PHE A 309 -15.13 -32.90 -5.31
CA PHE A 309 -14.22 -31.89 -5.93
C PHE A 309 -13.51 -31.03 -4.85
N ILE A 310 -12.22 -31.33 -4.63
CA ILE A 310 -11.06 -30.46 -4.91
C ILE A 310 -10.00 -31.41 -5.52
N GLY A 311 -9.42 -31.05 -6.67
CA GLY A 311 -8.35 -31.80 -7.32
C GLY A 311 -7.08 -30.96 -7.43
N HIS A 312 -5.95 -31.61 -7.24
CA HIS A 312 -4.60 -31.10 -6.94
C HIS A 312 -3.94 -30.05 -7.85
N ASN A 313 -4.62 -29.52 -8.87
CA ASN A 313 -3.99 -28.70 -9.91
C ASN A 313 -4.69 -27.36 -10.21
N GLY A 314 -5.50 -26.81 -9.29
CA GLY A 314 -6.11 -25.48 -9.49
C GLY A 314 -7.10 -25.37 -10.66
N ILE A 315 -7.62 -26.50 -11.17
CA ILE A 315 -8.60 -26.48 -12.27
C ILE A 315 -10.02 -26.39 -11.70
N PHE A 316 -10.65 -25.21 -11.83
CA PHE A 316 -12.10 -25.02 -11.63
C PHE A 316 -12.87 -25.81 -12.71
N THR A 317 -13.45 -26.95 -12.37
CA THR A 317 -14.27 -27.73 -13.31
C THR A 317 -15.69 -27.13 -13.42
N ARG A 318 -15.89 -26.19 -14.35
CA ARG A 318 -17.15 -25.74 -15.04
C ARG A 318 -18.52 -25.68 -14.31
N LYS A 319 -18.67 -26.00 -13.02
CA LYS A 319 -19.97 -26.27 -12.37
C LYS A 319 -20.04 -25.94 -10.86
N ALA A 320 -19.21 -25.04 -10.34
CA ALA A 320 -18.97 -24.96 -8.88
C ALA A 320 -19.56 -23.76 -8.10
N VAL A 321 -20.25 -22.80 -8.72
CA VAL A 321 -21.13 -21.85 -8.00
C VAL A 321 -22.40 -21.72 -8.83
N ALA A 322 -23.61 -21.81 -8.26
CA ALA A 322 -24.84 -21.72 -9.05
C ALA A 322 -25.29 -20.27 -9.26
N GLY A 323 -24.99 -19.36 -8.33
CA GLY A 323 -25.33 -17.94 -8.42
C GLY A 323 -24.12 -17.03 -8.62
N ILE A 324 -24.33 -15.94 -9.35
CA ILE A 324 -23.31 -14.94 -9.69
C ILE A 324 -22.84 -14.20 -8.42
N GLN A 325 -23.79 -13.84 -7.55
CA GLN A 325 -23.52 -13.09 -6.33
C GLN A 325 -22.61 -13.86 -5.36
N GLU A 326 -22.86 -15.16 -5.16
CA GLU A 326 -22.02 -15.97 -4.28
C GLU A 326 -20.59 -16.15 -4.83
N LEU A 327 -20.43 -16.15 -6.15
CA LEU A 327 -19.11 -16.24 -6.80
C LEU A 327 -18.34 -14.93 -6.65
N GLU A 328 -19.02 -13.79 -6.78
CA GLU A 328 -18.45 -12.46 -6.56
C GLU A 328 -18.03 -12.25 -5.11
N GLU A 329 -18.90 -12.56 -4.14
CA GLU A 329 -18.57 -12.50 -2.72
C GLU A 329 -17.38 -13.40 -2.35
N PHE A 330 -17.29 -14.59 -2.96
CA PHE A 330 -16.14 -15.48 -2.79
C PHE A 330 -14.86 -14.86 -3.36
N ALA A 331 -14.88 -14.40 -4.61
CA ALA A 331 -13.71 -13.81 -5.26
C ALA A 331 -13.17 -12.59 -4.49
N ASP A 332 -14.07 -11.67 -4.08
CA ASP A 332 -13.73 -10.50 -3.27
C ASP A 332 -13.17 -10.91 -1.90
N THR A 333 -13.72 -11.94 -1.26
CA THR A 333 -13.19 -12.44 0.03
C THR A 333 -11.78 -13.00 -0.14
N MET A 334 -11.52 -13.73 -1.22
CA MET A 334 -10.18 -14.28 -1.52
C MET A 334 -9.18 -13.16 -1.82
N LEU A 335 -9.56 -12.17 -2.63
CA LEU A 335 -8.74 -10.98 -2.88
C LEU A 335 -8.43 -10.25 -1.56
N ASN A 336 -9.46 -9.87 -0.79
CA ASN A 336 -9.30 -9.11 0.44
C ASN A 336 -8.45 -9.86 1.48
N GLY A 337 -8.53 -11.20 1.50
CA GLY A 337 -7.78 -12.06 2.40
C GLY A 337 -6.39 -12.46 1.91
N GLY A 338 -5.89 -11.95 0.77
CA GLY A 338 -4.56 -12.28 0.25
C GLY A 338 -4.47 -13.60 -0.51
N GLN A 339 -5.58 -14.34 -0.65
CA GLN A 339 -5.63 -15.67 -1.29
C GLN A 339 -5.77 -15.57 -2.81
N PHE A 340 -4.84 -14.89 -3.47
CA PHE A 340 -5.01 -14.55 -4.89
C PHE A 340 -5.00 -15.77 -5.83
N SER A 341 -4.34 -16.87 -5.46
CA SER A 341 -4.38 -18.14 -6.20
C SER A 341 -5.79 -18.73 -6.31
N LEU A 342 -6.67 -18.38 -5.37
CA LEU A 342 -8.10 -18.69 -5.41
C LEU A 342 -8.91 -17.55 -6.03
N ALA A 343 -8.50 -16.29 -5.84
CA ALA A 343 -9.19 -15.12 -6.37
C ALA A 343 -9.16 -15.04 -7.91
N VAL A 344 -7.99 -15.27 -8.53
CA VAL A 344 -7.81 -15.21 -9.99
C VAL A 344 -8.78 -16.14 -10.74
N PRO A 345 -8.79 -17.47 -10.49
CA PRO A 345 -9.71 -18.37 -11.19
C PRO A 345 -11.19 -18.10 -10.85
N ALA A 346 -11.48 -17.55 -9.66
CA ALA A 346 -12.84 -17.14 -9.30
C ALA A 346 -13.32 -15.93 -10.11
N TYR A 347 -12.48 -14.90 -10.30
CA TYR A 347 -12.80 -13.76 -11.16
C TYR A 347 -12.85 -14.15 -12.63
N GLU A 348 -11.98 -15.05 -13.11
CA GLU A 348 -12.06 -15.58 -14.48
C GLU A 348 -13.39 -16.33 -14.71
N GLU A 349 -13.83 -17.15 -13.74
CA GLU A 349 -15.13 -17.81 -13.78
C GLU A 349 -16.29 -16.80 -13.78
N LEU A 350 -16.18 -15.75 -12.96
CA LEU A 350 -17.18 -14.70 -12.86
C LEU A 350 -17.33 -13.96 -14.18
N LEU A 351 -16.23 -13.51 -14.78
CA LEU A 351 -16.21 -12.81 -16.06
C LEU A 351 -16.62 -13.71 -17.23
N ARG A 352 -16.43 -15.03 -17.14
CA ARG A 352 -16.97 -15.94 -18.15
C ARG A 352 -18.50 -15.98 -18.15
N ARG A 353 -19.14 -15.70 -17.00
CA ARG A 353 -20.59 -15.70 -16.82
C ARG A 353 -21.20 -14.32 -16.96
N VAL A 354 -20.47 -13.31 -16.53
CA VAL A 354 -20.85 -11.89 -16.54
C VAL A 354 -19.68 -11.08 -17.10
N PRO A 355 -19.47 -11.11 -18.44
CA PRO A 355 -18.29 -10.51 -19.07
C PRO A 355 -18.18 -8.99 -18.90
N ASP A 356 -19.28 -8.33 -18.58
CA ASP A 356 -19.42 -6.89 -18.39
C ASP A 356 -19.28 -6.44 -16.92
N ASN A 357 -18.98 -7.36 -15.98
CA ASN A 357 -18.73 -7.02 -14.58
C ASN A 357 -17.40 -6.26 -14.43
N LEU A 358 -17.49 -4.92 -14.48
CA LEU A 358 -16.36 -4.02 -14.41
C LEU A 358 -15.59 -4.10 -13.07
N PRO A 359 -16.23 -4.20 -11.89
CA PRO A 359 -15.52 -4.46 -10.63
C PRO A 359 -14.66 -5.73 -10.65
N ALA A 360 -15.20 -6.85 -11.13
CA ALA A 360 -14.50 -8.12 -11.24
C ALA A 360 -13.33 -8.05 -12.24
N SER A 361 -13.56 -7.41 -13.39
CA SER A 361 -12.55 -7.17 -14.41
C SER A 361 -11.40 -6.30 -13.90
N LYS A 362 -11.72 -5.23 -13.15
CA LYS A 362 -10.72 -4.43 -12.45
C LYS A 362 -9.90 -5.30 -11.51
N ALA A 363 -10.55 -6.08 -10.65
CA ALA A 363 -9.87 -6.93 -9.67
C ALA A 363 -8.94 -7.95 -10.35
N LEU A 364 -9.43 -8.65 -11.37
CA LEU A 364 -8.63 -9.59 -12.16
C LEU A 364 -7.46 -8.90 -12.84
N SER A 365 -7.66 -7.72 -13.44
CA SER A 365 -6.56 -6.98 -14.11
C SER A 365 -5.44 -6.62 -13.14
N CYS A 366 -5.76 -6.14 -11.92
CA CYS A 366 -4.76 -5.86 -10.90
C CYS A 366 -4.00 -7.12 -10.49
N LEU A 367 -4.70 -8.24 -10.29
CA LEU A 367 -4.08 -9.51 -9.91
C LEU A 367 -3.17 -10.09 -11.00
N LEU A 368 -3.57 -9.99 -12.26
CA LEU A 368 -2.77 -10.44 -13.41
C LEU A 368 -1.53 -9.54 -13.60
N GLU A 369 -1.64 -8.24 -13.35
CA GLU A 369 -0.48 -7.33 -13.38
C GLU A 369 0.57 -7.71 -12.32
N GLU A 370 0.14 -8.01 -11.08
CA GLU A 370 1.04 -8.47 -10.01
C GLU A 370 1.72 -9.81 -10.35
N GLN A 371 1.12 -10.63 -11.24
CA GLN A 371 1.70 -11.86 -11.75
C GLN A 371 2.65 -11.65 -12.94
N GLY A 372 2.83 -10.41 -13.42
CA GLY A 372 3.61 -10.11 -14.62
C GLY A 372 2.90 -10.47 -15.94
N GLU A 373 1.61 -10.79 -15.89
CA GLU A 373 0.77 -11.17 -17.04
C GLU A 373 0.09 -9.93 -17.66
N THR A 374 0.90 -8.91 -18.02
CA THR A 374 0.44 -7.58 -18.46
C THR A 374 -0.53 -7.63 -19.64
N GLU A 375 -0.31 -8.50 -20.63
CA GLU A 375 -1.22 -8.62 -21.78
C GLU A 375 -2.61 -9.14 -21.37
N LYS A 376 -2.66 -10.16 -20.51
CA LYS A 376 -3.94 -10.70 -19.98
C LYS A 376 -4.62 -9.68 -19.08
N SER A 377 -3.85 -8.97 -18.26
CA SER A 377 -4.32 -7.85 -17.44
C SER A 377 -5.03 -6.78 -18.29
N GLU A 378 -4.39 -6.37 -19.40
CA GLU A 378 -4.94 -5.38 -20.33
C GLU A 378 -6.24 -5.88 -20.99
N LEU A 379 -6.23 -7.12 -21.50
CA LEU A 379 -7.40 -7.74 -22.15
C LEU A 379 -8.60 -7.88 -21.20
N ALA A 380 -8.35 -8.33 -19.96
CA ALA A 380 -9.40 -8.48 -18.95
C ALA A 380 -10.12 -7.16 -18.69
N LEU A 381 -9.37 -6.05 -18.61
CA LEU A 381 -9.91 -4.72 -18.36
C LEU A 381 -10.64 -4.15 -19.58
N LYS A 382 -10.06 -4.32 -20.78
CA LYS A 382 -10.60 -3.79 -22.03
C LYS A 382 -12.02 -4.29 -22.29
N ALA A 383 -12.24 -5.61 -22.25
CA ALA A 383 -13.51 -6.21 -22.61
C ALA A 383 -14.67 -5.72 -21.72
N ALA A 384 -14.46 -5.58 -20.41
CA ALA A 384 -15.49 -5.11 -19.50
C ALA A 384 -15.77 -3.61 -19.64
N VAL A 385 -14.73 -2.80 -19.91
CA VAL A 385 -14.89 -1.35 -20.16
C VAL A 385 -15.72 -1.11 -21.43
N GLU A 386 -15.46 -1.86 -22.49
CA GLU A 386 -16.21 -1.77 -23.74
C GLU A 386 -17.66 -2.23 -23.60
N ALA A 387 -17.91 -3.25 -22.77
CA ALA A 387 -19.25 -3.75 -22.50
C ALA A 387 -20.06 -2.85 -21.55
N SER A 388 -19.36 -2.10 -20.68
CA SER A 388 -19.94 -1.16 -19.71
C SER A 388 -19.49 0.28 -19.97
N PRO A 389 -19.84 0.89 -21.12
CA PRO A 389 -19.36 2.22 -21.51
C PRO A 389 -19.94 3.36 -20.65
N TYR A 390 -21.03 3.10 -19.93
CA TYR A 390 -21.67 4.03 -19.01
C TYR A 390 -21.96 3.34 -17.68
N GLN A 391 -21.61 3.98 -16.57
CA GLN A 391 -21.88 3.49 -15.23
C GLN A 391 -22.46 4.63 -14.38
N LEU A 392 -23.56 4.37 -13.67
CA LEU A 392 -24.08 5.31 -12.69
C LEU A 392 -23.22 5.22 -11.41
N GLU A 393 -22.73 6.36 -10.91
CA GLU A 393 -21.82 6.39 -9.75
C GLU A 393 -22.56 6.26 -8.41
N ASP A 394 -23.71 6.92 -8.28
CA ASP A 394 -24.51 6.99 -7.06
C ASP A 394 -26.01 6.70 -7.33
N LYS A 395 -26.88 6.86 -6.33
CA LYS A 395 -28.33 6.72 -6.55
C LYS A 395 -28.84 7.80 -7.51
N PHE A 396 -29.61 7.37 -8.50
CA PHE A 396 -30.27 8.27 -9.43
C PHE A 396 -31.48 8.96 -8.79
N SER A 397 -31.58 10.28 -8.98
CA SER A 397 -32.75 11.08 -8.66
C SER A 397 -33.33 11.73 -9.91
N VAL A 398 -34.63 11.55 -10.17
CA VAL A 398 -35.30 12.15 -11.34
C VAL A 398 -35.35 13.69 -11.30
N GLU A 399 -35.16 14.30 -10.13
CA GLU A 399 -35.24 15.74 -9.93
C GLU A 399 -33.91 16.47 -10.22
N LEU A 400 -32.80 15.73 -10.28
CA LEU A 400 -31.47 16.29 -10.45
C LEU A 400 -31.01 16.23 -11.91
N PRO A 401 -30.25 17.23 -12.40
CA PRO A 401 -29.69 17.18 -13.73
C PRO A 401 -28.65 16.07 -13.85
N VAL A 402 -28.55 15.47 -15.04
CA VAL A 402 -27.56 14.44 -15.35
C VAL A 402 -26.31 15.07 -15.95
N ILE A 403 -25.16 14.75 -15.38
CA ILE A 403 -23.84 15.07 -15.92
C ILE A 403 -23.10 13.79 -16.28
N ILE A 404 -22.20 13.89 -17.25
CA ILE A 404 -21.24 12.83 -17.56
C ILE A 404 -19.87 13.24 -17.03
N ARG A 405 -19.19 12.35 -16.30
CA ARG A 405 -17.74 12.45 -16.09
C ARG A 405 -17.00 11.39 -16.87
N THR A 406 -15.78 11.66 -17.33
CA THR A 406 -15.02 10.70 -18.15
C THR A 406 -14.02 9.89 -17.35
N GLN A 407 -13.72 8.67 -17.78
CA GLN A 407 -12.70 7.83 -17.17
C GLN A 407 -11.97 6.97 -18.21
N GLY A 408 -10.68 7.20 -18.41
CA GLY A 408 -9.80 6.39 -19.26
C GLY A 408 -9.21 5.19 -18.51
N TYR A 409 -9.05 4.04 -19.17
CA TYR A 409 -8.61 2.80 -18.50
C TYR A 409 -7.25 2.23 -18.95
N LYS A 410 -6.89 2.31 -20.23
CA LYS A 410 -5.74 1.58 -20.79
C LYS A 410 -4.41 1.89 -20.08
N SER A 411 -4.09 3.17 -19.92
CA SER A 411 -2.81 3.60 -19.35
C SER A 411 -2.84 3.82 -17.84
N ARG A 412 -3.80 3.24 -17.11
CA ARG A 412 -3.83 3.32 -15.64
C ARG A 412 -2.83 2.36 -15.04
N SER A 413 -2.21 2.76 -13.93
CA SER A 413 -1.41 1.85 -13.12
C SER A 413 -2.36 0.90 -12.41
N ARG A 414 -2.00 -0.39 -12.41
CA ARG A 414 -2.76 -1.48 -11.81
C ARG A 414 -1.89 -2.10 -10.74
N SER A 415 -2.42 -2.18 -9.53
CA SER A 415 -1.72 -2.83 -8.43
C SER A 415 -2.69 -3.38 -7.41
N VAL A 416 -2.23 -4.29 -6.57
CA VAL A 416 -2.93 -4.73 -5.38
C VAL A 416 -2.31 -4.05 -4.17
N LYS A 417 -3.07 -3.15 -3.54
CA LYS A 417 -2.60 -2.44 -2.35
C LYS A 417 -2.93 -3.25 -1.11
N ARG A 418 -1.96 -3.36 -0.21
CA ARG A 418 -2.16 -3.87 1.15
C ARG A 418 -2.57 -2.71 2.06
N GLU A 419 -3.75 -2.83 2.65
CA GLU A 419 -4.23 -2.01 3.75
C GLU A 419 -4.00 -2.76 5.06
N LEU A 420 -4.18 -2.08 6.21
CA LEU A 420 -3.85 -2.59 7.56
C LEU A 420 -4.22 -4.07 7.83
N ASN A 421 -5.34 -4.57 7.28
CA ASN A 421 -5.78 -5.95 7.48
C ASN A 421 -6.40 -6.61 6.23
N TYR A 422 -6.26 -6.02 5.05
CA TYR A 422 -6.85 -6.57 3.82
C TYR A 422 -6.14 -6.05 2.57
N TYR A 423 -6.32 -6.74 1.45
CA TYR A 423 -5.83 -6.31 0.14
C TYR A 423 -6.95 -5.72 -0.70
N GLN A 424 -6.62 -4.79 -1.59
CA GLN A 424 -7.60 -4.21 -2.51
C GLN A 424 -6.99 -3.95 -3.89
N ALA A 425 -7.75 -4.28 -4.93
CA ALA A 425 -7.42 -3.90 -6.30
C ALA A 425 -7.49 -2.38 -6.48
N ASN A 426 -6.39 -1.79 -6.90
CA ASN A 426 -6.22 -0.37 -7.09
C ASN A 426 -5.89 -0.04 -8.54
N LEU A 427 -6.69 0.85 -9.13
CA LEU A 427 -6.37 1.50 -10.41
C LEU A 427 -6.06 2.97 -10.11
N SER A 428 -4.91 3.47 -10.53
CA SER A 428 -4.51 4.86 -10.28
C SER A 428 -4.00 5.57 -11.54
N GLY A 429 -4.00 6.90 -11.48
CA GLY A 429 -3.42 7.76 -12.49
C GLY A 429 -4.40 8.31 -13.53
N GLY A 430 -3.96 9.38 -14.20
CA GLY A 430 -4.61 9.94 -15.39
C GLY A 430 -5.76 10.90 -15.17
N HIS A 431 -6.24 11.06 -13.93
CA HIS A 431 -7.45 11.81 -13.62
C HIS A 431 -7.30 12.70 -12.40
N PHE A 432 -8.07 13.78 -12.36
CA PHE A 432 -8.25 14.56 -11.13
C PHE A 432 -9.45 14.05 -10.32
N SER A 433 -9.37 14.26 -9.00
CA SER A 433 -10.39 13.79 -8.05
C SER A 433 -11.52 14.80 -7.91
N LEU A 434 -12.77 14.34 -8.08
CA LEU A 434 -13.96 15.14 -7.80
C LEU A 434 -14.46 15.06 -6.36
N LYS A 435 -13.91 14.13 -5.55
CA LYS A 435 -14.40 13.81 -4.18
C LYS A 435 -14.68 15.03 -3.30
N HIS A 436 -13.85 16.06 -3.43
CA HIS A 436 -13.93 17.29 -2.64
C HIS A 436 -14.27 18.53 -3.48
N LEU A 437 -14.41 18.38 -4.80
CA LEU A 437 -14.73 19.47 -5.72
C LEU A 437 -16.21 19.50 -6.07
N LEU A 438 -16.81 18.34 -6.33
CA LEU A 438 -18.19 18.23 -6.79
C LEU A 438 -19.11 17.82 -5.65
N ASP A 439 -20.21 18.55 -5.49
CA ASP A 439 -21.34 18.19 -4.65
C ASP A 439 -22.24 17.20 -5.40
N THR A 440 -21.99 15.90 -5.19
CA THR A 440 -22.74 14.82 -5.86
C THR A 440 -24.19 14.69 -5.38
N GLU A 441 -24.60 15.38 -4.31
CA GLU A 441 -26.00 15.41 -3.87
C GLU A 441 -26.88 16.31 -4.77
N LYS A 442 -26.27 17.16 -5.61
CA LYS A 442 -26.98 18.12 -6.47
C LYS A 442 -27.05 17.73 -7.95
N VAL A 443 -26.42 16.61 -8.34
CA VAL A 443 -26.35 16.15 -9.72
C VAL A 443 -26.39 14.63 -9.77
N ASN A 444 -26.94 14.06 -10.84
CA ASN A 444 -26.71 12.65 -11.15
C ASN A 444 -25.41 12.52 -11.94
N VAL A 445 -24.47 11.71 -11.46
CA VAL A 445 -23.19 11.47 -12.14
C VAL A 445 -23.19 10.14 -12.87
N ILE A 446 -23.03 10.21 -14.19
CA ILE A 446 -22.79 9.05 -15.05
C ILE A 446 -21.32 9.06 -15.47
N VAL A 447 -20.61 7.98 -15.19
CA VAL A 447 -19.25 7.75 -15.63
C VAL A 447 -19.27 7.22 -17.05
N LYS A 448 -18.64 7.93 -17.99
CA LYS A 448 -18.32 7.41 -19.32
C LYS A 448 -16.95 6.74 -19.27
N ASN A 449 -16.95 5.41 -19.37
CA ASN A 449 -15.74 4.61 -19.42
C ASN A 449 -15.19 4.64 -20.86
N LEU A 450 -13.90 4.94 -20.97
CA LEU A 450 -13.17 5.08 -22.22
C LEU A 450 -12.00 4.12 -22.26
N TYR A 451 -11.90 3.40 -23.37
CA TYR A 451 -10.68 2.76 -23.82
C TYR A 451 -10.16 3.50 -25.06
N ASP A 452 -8.91 3.24 -25.47
CA ASP A 452 -8.25 3.99 -26.56
C ASP A 452 -8.84 3.76 -27.96
N ASP A 453 -9.89 2.93 -28.09
CA ASP A 453 -10.58 2.68 -29.34
C ASP A 453 -11.99 3.30 -29.41
N SER A 454 -12.46 3.38 -30.64
CA SER A 454 -13.74 3.99 -31.00
C SER A 454 -14.95 3.10 -30.73
N LEU A 455 -14.76 1.86 -30.24
CA LEU A 455 -15.87 0.96 -29.93
C LEU A 455 -16.77 1.54 -28.83
N SER A 456 -16.18 2.25 -27.87
CA SER A 456 -16.88 3.01 -26.83
C SER A 456 -17.76 4.17 -27.36
N LEU A 457 -17.67 4.50 -28.65
CA LEU A 457 -18.49 5.52 -29.32
C LEU A 457 -19.74 4.96 -30.00
N ALA A 458 -19.87 3.64 -30.11
CA ALA A 458 -21.01 2.98 -30.76
C ALA A 458 -22.31 3.11 -29.95
N PHE A 459 -22.20 3.23 -28.63
CA PHE A 459 -23.35 3.34 -27.74
C PHE A 459 -23.81 4.80 -27.59
N PRO A 460 -25.10 5.10 -27.77
CA PRO A 460 -25.62 6.44 -27.54
C PRO A 460 -25.52 6.79 -26.06
N ALA A 461 -25.12 8.02 -25.75
CA ALA A 461 -25.11 8.48 -24.37
C ALA A 461 -26.55 8.66 -23.86
N PRO A 462 -26.81 8.37 -22.57
CA PRO A 462 -28.06 8.79 -21.94
C PRO A 462 -28.17 10.33 -22.00
N PRO A 463 -29.37 10.92 -21.96
CA PRO A 463 -29.53 12.37 -21.93
C PRO A 463 -28.72 13.00 -20.78
N PHE A 464 -27.87 13.96 -21.10
CA PHE A 464 -27.01 14.66 -20.16
C PHE A 464 -26.88 16.12 -20.58
N ARG A 465 -26.55 16.98 -19.61
CA ARG A 465 -26.54 18.45 -19.79
C ARG A 465 -25.16 19.09 -19.69
N LEU A 466 -24.17 18.33 -19.22
CA LEU A 466 -22.80 18.79 -19.00
C LEU A 466 -21.86 17.58 -19.02
N LEU A 467 -20.71 17.72 -19.67
CA LEU A 467 -19.60 16.77 -19.55
C LEU A 467 -18.46 17.39 -18.73
N ILE A 468 -18.01 16.68 -17.71
CA ILE A 468 -16.76 16.96 -16.99
C ILE A 468 -15.70 16.00 -17.51
N ASN A 469 -14.69 16.54 -18.21
CA ASN A 469 -13.57 15.71 -18.63
C ASN A 469 -12.62 15.52 -17.45
N ASN A 470 -12.69 14.36 -16.80
CA ASN A 470 -11.85 14.02 -15.67
C ASN A 470 -10.46 13.54 -16.06
N ILE A 471 -10.24 13.20 -17.34
CA ILE A 471 -8.92 12.85 -17.85
C ILE A 471 -8.08 14.12 -17.85
N ALA A 472 -6.97 14.10 -17.11
CA ALA A 472 -6.18 15.28 -16.78
C ALA A 472 -4.72 15.18 -17.25
N VAL A 473 -4.28 14.00 -17.68
CA VAL A 473 -2.87 13.68 -17.93
C VAL A 473 -2.72 13.25 -19.38
N PRO A 474 -2.49 14.21 -20.29
CA PRO A 474 -2.42 13.92 -21.72
C PRO A 474 -1.27 13.00 -22.11
N GLU A 475 -0.17 12.99 -21.35
CA GLU A 475 0.97 12.08 -21.55
C GLU A 475 0.53 10.61 -21.52
N ARG A 476 -0.35 10.27 -20.58
CA ARG A 476 -0.82 8.89 -20.39
C ARG A 476 -2.05 8.56 -21.21
N MET A 477 -2.93 9.54 -21.40
CA MET A 477 -4.31 9.31 -21.88
C MET A 477 -4.63 10.10 -23.15
N GLY A 478 -3.62 10.42 -23.96
CA GLY A 478 -3.78 11.15 -25.21
C GLY A 478 -4.76 10.49 -26.19
N ASP A 479 -4.79 9.16 -26.24
CA ASP A 479 -5.70 8.41 -27.12
C ASP A 479 -7.14 8.42 -26.60
N ALA A 480 -7.36 8.20 -25.30
CA ALA A 480 -8.69 8.39 -24.69
C ALA A 480 -9.22 9.83 -24.90
N LEU A 481 -8.36 10.85 -24.86
CA LEU A 481 -8.74 12.22 -25.18
C LEU A 481 -9.11 12.39 -26.67
N LYS A 482 -8.44 11.72 -27.61
CA LYS A 482 -8.84 11.70 -29.04
C LYS A 482 -10.23 11.09 -29.20
N VAL A 483 -10.48 9.95 -28.56
CA VAL A 483 -11.80 9.30 -28.58
C VAL A 483 -12.87 10.22 -28.01
N LEU A 484 -12.58 10.93 -26.93
CA LEU A 484 -13.51 11.90 -26.33
C LEU A 484 -13.79 13.10 -27.25
N ILE A 485 -12.81 13.59 -28.01
CA ILE A 485 -13.04 14.64 -29.03
C ILE A 485 -14.03 14.14 -30.09
N GLU A 486 -13.85 12.92 -30.59
CA GLU A 486 -14.78 12.33 -31.58
C GLU A 486 -16.18 12.10 -31.00
N PHE A 487 -16.27 11.72 -29.72
CA PHE A 487 -17.54 11.61 -29.01
C PHE A 487 -18.30 12.95 -28.98
N LEU A 488 -17.61 14.04 -28.63
CA LEU A 488 -18.21 15.36 -28.46
C LEU A 488 -18.73 15.97 -29.76
N LYS A 489 -18.24 15.54 -30.93
CA LYS A 489 -18.83 15.93 -32.23
C LYS A 489 -20.31 15.56 -32.36
N LYS A 490 -20.77 14.54 -31.63
CA LYS A 490 -22.19 14.12 -31.60
C LYS A 490 -23.05 14.98 -30.66
N TYR A 491 -22.42 15.80 -29.82
CA TYR A 491 -23.06 16.62 -28.78
C TYR A 491 -22.49 18.05 -28.80
N PRO A 492 -22.55 18.77 -29.94
CA PRO A 492 -21.86 20.06 -30.11
C PRO A 492 -22.38 21.16 -29.17
N ASP A 493 -23.64 21.06 -28.73
CA ASP A 493 -24.29 22.06 -27.88
C ASP A 493 -24.14 21.78 -26.38
N VAL A 494 -23.53 20.64 -26.00
CA VAL A 494 -23.34 20.31 -24.59
C VAL A 494 -22.10 21.02 -24.05
N PRO A 495 -22.22 21.82 -22.97
CA PRO A 495 -21.05 22.43 -22.34
C PRO A 495 -20.10 21.35 -21.80
N VAL A 496 -18.80 21.62 -21.91
CA VAL A 496 -17.73 20.75 -21.44
C VAL A 496 -16.85 21.52 -20.46
N ILE A 497 -16.56 20.93 -19.31
CA ILE A 497 -15.51 21.38 -18.40
C ILE A 497 -14.23 20.64 -18.76
N ASN A 498 -13.15 21.39 -18.99
CA ASN A 498 -11.84 20.96 -19.45
C ASN A 498 -11.90 20.20 -20.78
N HIS A 499 -12.30 20.90 -21.85
CA HIS A 499 -12.44 20.31 -23.17
C HIS A 499 -11.21 19.43 -23.55
N PRO A 500 -11.39 18.20 -24.05
CA PRO A 500 -10.27 17.27 -24.27
C PRO A 500 -9.20 17.80 -25.23
N ALA A 501 -9.59 18.65 -26.19
CA ALA A 501 -8.62 19.28 -27.09
C ALA A 501 -7.65 20.21 -26.35
N THR A 502 -8.11 20.97 -25.35
CA THR A 502 -7.25 21.88 -24.56
C THR A 502 -6.43 21.10 -23.54
N VAL A 503 -7.00 20.08 -22.89
CA VAL A 503 -6.24 19.17 -22.01
C VAL A 503 -5.08 18.50 -22.75
N ARG A 504 -5.26 18.10 -24.02
CA ARG A 504 -4.17 17.51 -24.81
C ARG A 504 -2.98 18.43 -25.01
N MET A 505 -3.18 19.75 -24.93
CA MET A 505 -2.11 20.74 -25.07
C MET A 505 -1.37 20.99 -23.75
N SER A 506 -1.83 20.47 -22.62
CA SER A 506 -1.26 20.77 -21.29
C SER A 506 -0.18 19.80 -20.82
N THR A 507 0.49 19.08 -21.73
CA THR A 507 1.66 18.25 -21.36
C THR A 507 2.78 19.14 -20.81
N ARG A 508 3.62 18.62 -19.93
CA ARG A 508 4.73 19.39 -19.34
C ARG A 508 5.69 19.99 -20.38
N GLU A 509 6.06 19.19 -21.39
CA GLU A 509 6.92 19.64 -22.48
C GLU A 509 6.26 20.75 -23.32
N ASN A 510 4.97 20.60 -23.65
CA ASN A 510 4.25 21.64 -24.39
C ASN A 510 4.01 22.91 -23.54
N ASN A 511 3.83 22.78 -22.23
CA ASN A 511 3.76 23.95 -21.34
C ASN A 511 5.07 24.72 -21.33
N TYR A 512 6.22 24.03 -21.26
CA TYR A 512 7.52 24.66 -21.41
C TYR A 512 7.57 25.50 -22.69
N ARG A 513 7.28 24.89 -23.85
CA ARG A 513 7.30 25.59 -25.16
C ARG A 513 6.34 26.78 -25.22
N ARG A 514 5.14 26.67 -24.63
CA ARG A 514 4.12 27.72 -24.67
C ARG A 514 4.39 28.86 -23.69
N PHE A 515 5.08 28.60 -22.58
CA PHE A 515 5.36 29.59 -21.55
C PHE A 515 6.75 30.21 -21.65
N SER A 516 7.69 29.59 -22.39
CA SER A 516 9.07 30.07 -22.52
C SER A 516 9.20 31.48 -23.12
N GLU A 517 8.16 31.95 -23.83
CA GLU A 517 8.13 33.29 -24.44
C GLU A 517 7.50 34.36 -23.54
N LEU A 518 7.00 34.00 -22.35
CA LEU A 518 6.33 34.93 -21.45
C LEU A 518 7.32 35.69 -20.57
N ASP A 519 7.22 37.03 -20.61
CA ASP A 519 8.06 37.89 -19.79
C ASP A 519 7.85 37.71 -18.28
N GLY A 520 8.96 37.51 -17.56
CA GLY A 520 9.01 37.29 -16.13
C GLY A 520 8.41 35.96 -15.65
N ILE A 521 8.25 34.98 -16.54
CA ILE A 521 7.90 33.60 -16.22
C ILE A 521 9.06 32.68 -16.62
N ILE A 522 9.47 31.82 -15.69
CA ILE A 522 10.38 30.71 -15.93
C ILE A 522 9.57 29.43 -15.79
N PHE A 523 9.42 28.70 -16.90
CA PHE A 523 9.03 27.30 -16.85
C PHE A 523 10.29 26.47 -17.15
N PRO A 524 10.77 25.60 -16.24
CA PRO A 524 12.00 24.86 -16.46
C PRO A 524 11.96 24.05 -17.74
N GLN A 525 13.05 24.11 -18.50
CA GLN A 525 13.20 23.34 -19.73
C GLN A 525 12.95 21.86 -19.46
N THR A 526 12.08 21.27 -20.28
CA THR A 526 11.64 19.89 -20.11
C THR A 526 11.80 19.16 -21.43
N PHE A 527 12.44 18.00 -21.40
CA PHE A 527 12.63 17.12 -22.53
C PHE A 527 12.06 15.73 -22.24
N GLY A 528 11.13 15.26 -23.06
CA GLY A 528 10.56 13.91 -22.95
C GLY A 528 11.39 12.88 -23.72
N PHE A 529 11.63 11.72 -23.11
CA PHE A 529 12.30 10.58 -23.76
C PHE A 529 11.76 9.24 -23.28
N SER A 530 11.96 8.20 -24.09
CA SER A 530 11.69 6.81 -23.71
C SER A 530 13.01 6.07 -23.50
N PHE A 531 13.03 5.16 -22.54
CA PHE A 531 14.17 4.32 -22.21
C PHE A 531 13.73 2.86 -22.19
N ASP A 532 14.41 2.01 -22.95
CA ASP A 532 14.11 0.58 -23.11
C ASP A 532 15.19 -0.33 -22.48
N GLY A 533 16.10 0.26 -21.69
CA GLY A 533 17.28 -0.41 -21.14
C GLY A 533 18.56 -0.19 -21.96
N ASN A 534 18.48 0.40 -23.16
CA ASN A 534 19.62 0.64 -24.05
C ASN A 534 19.79 2.14 -24.40
N ALA A 535 20.84 2.45 -25.18
CA ALA A 535 21.08 3.78 -25.79
C ALA A 535 21.18 4.97 -24.81
N MET A 536 21.62 4.73 -23.57
CA MET A 536 21.78 5.75 -22.53
C MET A 536 22.56 6.98 -22.97
N GLU A 537 23.68 6.75 -23.66
CA GLU A 537 24.58 7.78 -24.16
C GLU A 537 23.88 8.69 -25.18
N GLU A 538 23.14 8.10 -26.11
CA GLU A 538 22.38 8.85 -27.12
C GLU A 538 21.24 9.67 -26.48
N ILE A 539 20.59 9.12 -25.45
CA ILE A 539 19.57 9.84 -24.68
C ILE A 539 20.18 11.06 -23.99
N LEU A 540 21.32 10.89 -23.32
CA LEU A 540 22.03 11.98 -22.66
C LEU A 540 22.51 13.03 -23.65
N ASP A 541 23.12 12.63 -24.77
CA ASP A 541 23.54 13.56 -25.82
C ASP A 541 22.35 14.40 -26.32
N ARG A 542 21.16 13.79 -26.48
CA ARG A 542 19.95 14.54 -26.87
C ARG A 542 19.49 15.51 -25.78
N ILE A 543 19.53 15.13 -24.51
CA ILE A 543 19.19 16.00 -23.37
C ILE A 543 20.13 17.20 -23.30
N GLU A 544 21.45 16.97 -23.45
CA GLU A 544 22.47 18.01 -23.44
C GLU A 544 22.36 18.93 -24.67
N ASN A 545 22.03 18.39 -25.84
CA ASN A 545 21.79 19.18 -27.06
C ASN A 545 20.56 20.10 -26.94
N GLU A 546 19.58 19.74 -26.11
CA GLU A 546 18.48 20.64 -25.77
C GLU A 546 18.93 21.73 -24.79
N GLY A 547 20.07 21.57 -24.10
CA GLY A 547 20.61 22.54 -23.14
C GLY A 547 20.25 22.26 -21.69
N ILE A 548 19.81 21.03 -21.38
CA ILE A 548 19.59 20.59 -19.99
C ILE A 548 20.89 19.99 -19.46
N GLU A 549 21.51 20.67 -18.50
CA GLU A 549 22.77 20.27 -17.86
C GLU A 549 22.53 19.67 -16.47
N PHE A 550 23.56 19.00 -15.93
CA PHE A 550 23.56 18.54 -14.55
C PHE A 550 23.81 19.68 -13.54
N PRO A 551 23.22 19.62 -12.33
CA PRO A 551 22.22 18.63 -11.91
C PRO A 551 20.88 18.84 -12.63
N MET A 552 20.14 17.76 -12.88
CA MET A 552 18.82 17.80 -13.52
C MET A 552 17.82 16.92 -12.78
N ILE A 553 16.53 17.19 -12.97
CA ILE A 553 15.46 16.36 -12.41
C ILE A 553 15.09 15.30 -13.43
N LEU A 554 15.19 14.03 -13.04
CA LEU A 554 14.65 12.90 -13.78
C LEU A 554 13.29 12.50 -13.18
N ARG A 555 12.26 12.45 -14.03
CA ARG A 555 10.87 12.18 -13.61
C ARG A 555 10.17 11.19 -14.55
N PRO A 556 9.59 10.10 -14.04
CA PRO A 556 8.66 9.28 -14.82
C PRO A 556 7.45 10.10 -15.28
N ASP A 557 7.03 9.91 -16.53
CA ASP A 557 5.85 10.59 -17.10
C ASP A 557 4.52 10.17 -16.43
N ASN A 558 4.55 9.06 -15.68
CA ASN A 558 3.40 8.45 -15.04
C ASN A 558 3.15 8.93 -13.59
N SER A 559 4.06 9.74 -13.02
CA SER A 559 4.03 10.18 -11.62
C SER A 559 3.50 11.60 -11.47
N HIS A 560 2.53 11.80 -10.56
CA HIS A 560 1.96 13.10 -10.17
C HIS A 560 2.29 13.50 -8.72
N THR A 561 2.70 12.53 -7.90
CA THR A 561 2.94 12.69 -6.45
C THR A 561 4.41 12.93 -6.11
N GLY A 562 5.27 13.12 -7.12
CA GLY A 562 6.72 13.19 -6.91
C GLY A 562 7.37 11.83 -6.68
N GLU A 563 6.59 10.75 -6.69
CA GLU A 563 7.07 9.38 -6.53
C GLU A 563 7.96 8.99 -7.71
N GLY A 564 9.16 8.49 -7.42
CA GLY A 564 10.18 8.24 -8.42
C GLY A 564 10.74 9.50 -9.07
N VAL A 565 10.55 10.70 -8.54
CA VAL A 565 11.28 11.88 -9.03
C VAL A 565 12.65 11.93 -8.35
N ALA A 566 13.71 12.06 -9.13
CA ALA A 566 15.08 12.10 -8.64
C ALA A 566 15.81 13.36 -9.12
N LEU A 567 16.61 13.95 -8.24
CA LEU A 567 17.64 14.91 -8.63
C LEU A 567 18.90 14.10 -8.95
N VAL A 568 19.39 14.21 -10.17
CA VAL A 568 20.59 13.50 -10.61
C VAL A 568 21.72 14.52 -10.77
N GLU A 569 22.81 14.29 -10.05
CA GLU A 569 23.95 15.22 -9.97
C GLU A 569 24.93 15.05 -11.12
N ASP A 570 24.97 13.86 -11.70
CA ASP A 570 25.87 13.52 -12.80
C ASP A 570 25.33 12.32 -13.61
N LYS A 571 26.09 11.97 -14.64
CA LYS A 571 25.82 10.84 -15.53
C LYS A 571 25.76 9.48 -14.82
N ALA A 572 26.54 9.28 -13.76
CA ALA A 572 26.52 8.03 -13.01
C ALA A 572 25.22 7.92 -12.19
N CYS A 573 24.79 9.01 -11.55
CA CYS A 573 23.49 9.11 -10.88
C CYS A 573 22.33 8.91 -11.87
N PHE A 574 22.37 9.53 -13.04
CA PHE A 574 21.35 9.36 -14.09
C PHE A 574 21.18 7.90 -14.49
N ARG A 575 22.31 7.21 -14.73
CA ARG A 575 22.32 5.79 -15.08
C ARG A 575 21.76 4.92 -13.95
N ALA A 576 22.28 5.07 -12.74
CA ALA A 576 21.83 4.28 -11.58
C ALA A 576 20.32 4.45 -11.34
N GLN A 577 19.81 5.66 -11.57
CA GLN A 577 18.42 5.97 -11.40
C GLN A 577 17.53 5.30 -12.47
N LEU A 578 17.91 5.33 -13.75
CA LEU A 578 17.18 4.64 -14.81
C LEU A 578 17.26 3.11 -14.67
N ASP A 579 18.41 2.57 -14.27
CA ASP A 579 18.55 1.14 -13.96
C ASP A 579 17.59 0.71 -12.83
N THR A 580 17.34 1.59 -11.86
CA THR A 580 16.37 1.36 -10.77
C THR A 580 14.92 1.50 -11.23
N MET A 581 14.63 2.49 -12.08
CA MET A 581 13.28 2.77 -12.56
C MET A 581 12.81 1.81 -13.66
N GLY A 582 13.72 1.17 -14.38
CA GLY A 582 13.42 0.24 -15.46
C GLY A 582 13.10 0.93 -16.79
N SER A 583 12.48 0.19 -17.71
CA SER A 583 12.04 0.74 -18.98
C SER A 583 10.77 1.58 -18.83
N GLY A 584 10.66 2.67 -19.58
CA GLY A 584 9.52 3.57 -19.49
C GLY A 584 9.72 4.88 -20.24
N SER A 585 8.83 5.83 -19.97
CA SER A 585 8.90 7.19 -20.49
C SER A 585 9.17 8.17 -19.35
N TYR A 586 10.08 9.09 -19.60
CA TYR A 586 10.66 9.98 -18.60
C TYR A 586 10.77 11.40 -19.14
N TYR A 587 10.90 12.33 -18.20
CA TYR A 587 11.27 13.71 -18.43
C TYR A 587 12.62 13.99 -17.78
N ALA A 588 13.52 14.60 -18.55
CA ALA A 588 14.63 15.39 -18.01
C ALA A 588 14.15 16.84 -17.87
N ILE A 589 14.33 17.44 -16.70
CA ILE A 589 13.88 18.80 -16.40
C ILE A 589 15.05 19.59 -15.82
N ALA A 590 15.30 20.79 -16.34
CA ALA A 590 16.31 21.69 -15.81
C ALA A 590 16.07 21.98 -14.32
N TYR A 591 17.10 21.78 -13.50
CA TYR A 591 17.03 22.03 -12.07
C TYR A 591 17.39 23.47 -11.73
N TYR A 592 16.65 24.05 -10.79
CA TYR A 592 16.96 25.34 -10.19
C TYR A 592 17.11 25.13 -8.69
N ASN A 593 18.26 25.51 -8.13
CA ASN A 593 18.43 25.51 -6.68
C ASN A 593 17.73 26.74 -6.09
N LEU A 594 16.57 26.53 -5.49
CA LEU A 594 15.68 27.57 -4.97
C LEU A 594 15.65 27.62 -3.44
N ALA A 595 16.68 27.09 -2.78
CA ALA A 595 16.82 27.25 -1.33
C ALA A 595 17.04 28.72 -0.97
N ASP A 596 16.30 29.21 0.03
CA ASP A 596 16.53 30.52 0.59
C ASP A 596 17.80 30.56 1.46
N LYS A 597 18.10 31.74 2.03
CA LYS A 597 19.26 31.93 2.92
C LYS A 597 19.29 31.02 4.16
N ASN A 598 18.16 30.41 4.52
CA ASN A 598 18.02 29.48 5.63
C ASN A 598 17.98 28.01 5.16
N GLY A 599 18.19 27.74 3.86
CA GLY A 599 18.10 26.41 3.27
C GLY A 599 16.67 25.93 3.02
N LEU A 600 15.67 26.82 3.05
CA LEU A 600 14.27 26.45 2.85
C LEU A 600 13.83 26.68 1.41
N TYR A 601 13.15 25.69 0.85
CA TYR A 601 12.49 25.75 -0.45
C TYR A 601 11.02 26.18 -0.28
N ASN A 602 10.49 26.87 -1.29
CA ASN A 602 9.11 27.36 -1.29
C ASN A 602 8.32 26.82 -2.49
N LYS A 603 7.05 26.44 -2.24
CA LYS A 603 6.09 26.10 -3.28
C LYS A 603 4.70 26.63 -2.95
N ILE A 604 4.21 27.54 -3.78
CA ILE A 604 2.85 28.07 -3.76
C ILE A 604 1.98 27.24 -4.71
N ARG A 605 0.80 26.85 -4.24
CA ARG A 605 -0.24 26.22 -5.07
C ARG A 605 -1.46 27.14 -5.19
N THR A 606 -1.98 27.25 -6.40
CA THR A 606 -3.22 27.98 -6.73
C THR A 606 -4.05 27.13 -7.69
N PHE A 607 -5.37 27.17 -7.56
CA PHE A 607 -6.28 26.69 -8.60
C PHE A 607 -6.82 27.85 -9.43
N CYS A 608 -6.98 27.65 -10.73
CA CYS A 608 -7.84 28.48 -11.57
C CYS A 608 -9.15 27.73 -11.81
N ILE A 609 -10.28 28.38 -11.53
CA ILE A 609 -11.62 27.82 -11.66
C ILE A 609 -12.53 28.86 -12.31
N ASP A 610 -13.10 28.52 -13.47
CA ASP A 610 -14.00 29.40 -14.25
C ASP A 610 -13.39 30.79 -14.50
N GLY A 611 -12.08 30.83 -14.74
CA GLY A 611 -11.34 32.04 -15.07
C GLY A 611 -10.75 32.80 -13.88
N GLU A 612 -11.01 32.39 -12.64
CA GLU A 612 -10.57 33.07 -11.41
C GLU A 612 -9.56 32.23 -10.62
N TYR A 613 -8.62 32.88 -9.93
CA TYR A 613 -7.59 32.21 -9.12
C TYR A 613 -7.96 32.10 -7.64
N TYR A 614 -7.72 30.92 -7.07
CA TYR A 614 -8.02 30.57 -5.69
C TYR A 614 -6.77 30.01 -4.99
N PRO A 615 -6.31 30.63 -3.88
CA PRO A 615 -5.10 30.17 -3.20
C PRO A 615 -5.34 28.82 -2.50
N VAL A 616 -4.37 27.91 -2.56
CA VAL A 616 -4.49 26.56 -1.98
C VAL A 616 -3.53 26.36 -0.81
N ALA A 617 -2.24 26.65 -1.03
CA ALA A 617 -1.21 26.46 -0.03
C ALA A 617 0.03 27.30 -0.36
N ASN A 618 0.81 27.63 0.67
CA ASN A 618 2.13 28.24 0.53
C ASN A 618 3.12 27.46 1.41
N LEU A 619 3.78 26.48 0.78
CA LEU A 619 4.54 25.45 1.47
C LEU A 619 6.01 25.83 1.58
N HIS A 620 6.59 25.54 2.74
CA HIS A 620 8.00 25.71 3.03
C HIS A 620 8.59 24.41 3.59
N HIS A 621 9.76 24.01 3.11
CA HIS A 621 10.41 22.77 3.54
C HIS A 621 11.95 22.82 3.38
N ASP A 622 12.65 21.94 4.08
CA ASP A 622 14.11 21.76 4.07
C ASP A 622 14.59 20.76 2.98
N ASP A 623 13.73 20.46 2.00
CA ASP A 623 14.00 19.59 0.84
C ASP A 623 13.45 20.25 -0.42
N TRP A 624 14.13 20.08 -1.55
CA TRP A 624 13.79 20.69 -2.82
C TRP A 624 12.47 20.17 -3.41
N ASN A 625 12.11 18.91 -3.13
CA ASN A 625 10.90 18.27 -3.66
C ASN A 625 9.71 18.47 -2.71
N VAL A 626 9.16 19.68 -2.71
CA VAL A 626 8.11 20.09 -1.75
C VAL A 626 6.72 19.52 -2.09
N HIS A 627 6.13 18.77 -1.15
CA HIS A 627 4.77 18.22 -1.19
C HIS A 627 3.92 18.68 -0.01
N SER A 628 2.60 18.46 -0.08
CA SER A 628 1.69 18.92 0.98
C SER A 628 1.96 18.25 2.33
N GLY A 629 2.36 16.97 2.36
CA GLY A 629 2.73 16.27 3.60
C GLY A 629 4.01 16.78 4.27
N ASN A 630 4.89 17.47 3.55
CA ASN A 630 6.13 18.02 4.09
C ASN A 630 5.92 19.06 5.21
N ARG A 631 4.73 19.68 5.24
CA ARG A 631 4.37 20.69 6.26
C ARG A 631 4.48 20.19 7.71
N TYR A 632 4.37 18.88 7.97
CA TYR A 632 4.44 18.32 9.31
C TYR A 632 5.84 18.35 9.93
N ARG A 633 6.88 18.35 9.08
CA ARG A 633 8.28 18.37 9.52
C ARG A 633 8.74 19.77 9.89
N VAL A 634 8.45 20.75 9.02
CA VAL A 634 8.94 22.14 9.15
C VAL A 634 7.84 23.08 9.65
N MET A 635 6.77 23.27 8.89
CA MET A 635 5.76 24.30 9.16
C MET A 635 4.92 24.08 10.44
N ASN A 636 4.62 22.83 10.81
CA ASN A 636 3.77 22.53 11.97
C ASN A 636 4.33 23.09 13.30
N LYS A 637 5.65 23.30 13.37
CA LYS A 637 6.35 23.80 14.56
C LYS A 637 6.78 25.27 14.45
N ASP A 638 6.55 25.90 13.30
CA ASP A 638 7.03 27.26 12.99
C ASP A 638 5.86 28.20 12.69
N THR A 639 5.54 29.06 13.66
CA THR A 639 4.44 30.03 13.53
C THR A 639 4.70 31.07 12.44
N TYR A 640 5.95 31.44 12.18
CA TYR A 640 6.28 32.43 11.16
C TYR A 640 5.99 31.89 9.75
N LEU A 641 6.30 30.63 9.48
CA LEU A 641 5.96 29.99 8.21
C LEU A 641 4.44 29.79 8.05
N GLN A 642 3.74 29.46 9.13
CA GLN A 642 2.27 29.41 9.10
C GLN A 642 1.66 30.79 8.84
N ASP A 643 2.23 31.86 9.40
CA ASP A 643 1.74 33.22 9.16
C ASP A 643 2.01 33.68 7.72
N LYS A 644 3.11 33.24 7.08
CA LYS A 644 3.33 33.40 5.63
C LYS A 644 2.26 32.71 4.79
N GLU A 645 1.85 31.49 5.17
CA GLU A 645 0.77 30.79 4.48
C GLU A 645 -0.56 31.51 4.68
N LYS A 646 -0.90 31.90 5.92
CA LYS A 646 -2.11 32.68 6.19
C LYS A 646 -2.17 33.98 5.39
N ALA A 647 -1.05 34.70 5.26
CA ALA A 647 -1.00 35.94 4.49
C ALA A 647 -1.37 35.70 3.02
N TYR A 648 -0.80 34.65 2.39
CA TYR A 648 -1.14 34.26 1.02
C TYR A 648 -2.59 33.79 0.88
N LEU A 649 -3.09 32.97 1.82
CA LEU A 649 -4.47 32.46 1.78
C LEU A 649 -5.51 33.55 2.00
N THR A 650 -5.17 34.61 2.74
CA THR A 650 -6.07 35.73 3.05
C THR A 650 -6.17 36.72 1.89
N ASP A 651 -5.03 37.07 1.29
CA ASP A 651 -4.97 38.03 0.18
C ASP A 651 -3.87 37.64 -0.81
N MET A 652 -4.23 36.72 -1.71
CA MET A 652 -3.34 36.24 -2.77
C MET A 652 -2.83 37.38 -3.65
N THR A 653 -3.71 38.33 -4.03
CA THR A 653 -3.36 39.42 -4.93
C THR A 653 -2.29 40.31 -4.34
N SER A 654 -2.42 40.70 -3.08
CA SER A 654 -1.41 41.49 -2.38
C SER A 654 -0.13 40.69 -2.11
N TYR A 655 -0.24 39.40 -1.81
CA TYR A 655 0.92 38.54 -1.55
C TYR A 655 1.77 38.29 -2.79
N VAL A 656 1.13 37.95 -3.90
CA VAL A 656 1.78 37.61 -5.18
C VAL A 656 2.24 38.88 -5.91
N GLY A 657 1.51 39.99 -5.74
CA GLY A 657 1.79 41.27 -6.37
C GLY A 657 1.15 41.40 -7.76
N ARG A 658 0.83 42.65 -8.13
CA ARG A 658 0.09 42.97 -9.36
C ARG A 658 0.71 42.39 -10.63
N ASP A 659 2.01 42.59 -10.83
CA ASP A 659 2.71 42.14 -12.05
C ASP A 659 2.64 40.61 -12.20
N ASN A 660 2.72 39.89 -11.09
CA ASN A 660 2.61 38.44 -11.09
C ASN A 660 1.17 37.96 -11.25
N MET A 661 0.17 38.72 -10.78
CA MET A 661 -1.23 38.45 -11.11
C MET A 661 -1.49 38.61 -12.62
N GLU A 662 -0.94 39.63 -13.26
CA GLU A 662 -1.02 39.81 -14.73
C GLU A 662 -0.31 38.66 -15.48
N ARG A 663 0.80 38.13 -14.94
CA ARG A 663 1.48 36.94 -15.48
C ARG A 663 0.62 35.68 -15.34
N LEU A 664 -0.03 35.48 -14.20
CA LEU A 664 -0.97 34.38 -13.99
C LEU A 664 -2.16 34.49 -14.97
N GLU A 665 -2.71 35.68 -15.19
CA GLU A 665 -3.76 35.89 -16.20
C GLU A 665 -3.35 35.45 -17.61
N ARG A 666 -2.10 35.74 -18.03
CA ARG A 666 -1.56 35.26 -19.32
C ARG A 666 -1.43 33.74 -19.36
N ILE A 667 -1.00 33.11 -18.27
CA ILE A 667 -0.94 31.64 -18.17
C ILE A 667 -2.33 31.04 -18.33
N ARG A 668 -3.34 31.61 -17.66
CA ARG A 668 -4.74 31.20 -17.79
C ARG A 668 -5.22 31.26 -19.23
N GLU A 669 -4.96 32.35 -19.94
CA GLU A 669 -5.33 32.52 -21.35
C GLU A 669 -4.70 31.47 -22.26
N ILE A 670 -3.44 31.10 -22.02
CA ILE A 670 -2.74 30.06 -22.79
C ILE A 670 -3.23 28.66 -22.42
N MET A 671 -3.52 28.42 -21.14
CA MET A 671 -4.00 27.12 -20.67
C MET A 671 -5.39 26.80 -21.23
N ASP A 672 -6.28 27.79 -21.24
CA ASP A 672 -7.65 27.67 -21.78
C ASP A 672 -8.39 26.43 -21.20
N LEU A 673 -8.24 26.24 -19.90
CA LEU A 673 -8.90 25.20 -19.12
C LEU A 673 -9.84 25.85 -18.11
N ASP A 674 -11.01 25.25 -17.93
CA ASP A 674 -12.02 25.70 -16.96
C ASP A 674 -11.57 25.43 -15.52
N PHE A 675 -10.80 24.36 -15.31
CA PHE A 675 -10.21 23.98 -14.04
C PHE A 675 -8.78 23.47 -14.23
N PHE A 676 -7.82 24.15 -13.61
CA PHE A 676 -6.45 23.65 -13.52
C PHE A 676 -5.76 24.17 -12.26
N GLY A 677 -4.64 23.57 -11.89
CA GLY A 677 -3.78 24.08 -10.84
C GLY A 677 -2.42 24.51 -11.36
N ILE A 678 -1.76 25.35 -10.59
CA ILE A 678 -0.41 25.81 -10.81
C ILE A 678 0.39 25.71 -9.50
N ASP A 679 1.58 25.10 -9.59
CA ASP A 679 2.60 25.09 -8.55
C ASP A 679 3.72 26.01 -9.00
N PHE A 680 4.07 27.02 -8.20
CA PHE A 680 5.12 27.98 -8.54
C PHE A 680 5.81 28.53 -7.29
N THR A 681 6.87 29.30 -7.50
CA THR A 681 7.45 30.18 -6.48
C THR A 681 7.77 31.55 -7.08
N ILE A 682 8.00 32.53 -6.22
CA ILE A 682 8.38 33.90 -6.60
C ILE A 682 9.88 34.03 -6.35
N LEU A 683 10.64 34.32 -7.40
CA LEU A 683 12.09 34.49 -7.33
C LEU A 683 12.46 35.84 -6.68
N PRO A 684 13.71 35.99 -6.18
CA PRO A 684 14.16 37.23 -5.55
C PRO A 684 14.07 38.48 -6.44
N ASP A 685 14.13 38.31 -7.76
CA ASP A 685 13.99 39.37 -8.76
C ASP A 685 12.52 39.64 -9.16
N GLY A 686 11.57 38.92 -8.56
CA GLY A 686 10.14 39.08 -8.75
C GLY A 686 9.54 38.22 -9.87
N GLN A 687 10.34 37.42 -10.59
CA GLN A 687 9.84 36.50 -11.61
C GLN A 687 9.10 35.29 -10.99
N LEU A 688 8.22 34.66 -11.76
CA LEU A 688 7.58 33.40 -11.37
C LEU A 688 8.36 32.21 -11.92
N LEU A 689 8.74 31.27 -11.07
CA LEU A 689 9.20 29.96 -11.51
C LEU A 689 8.09 28.92 -11.31
N ILE A 690 7.63 28.30 -12.40
CA ILE A 690 6.51 27.35 -12.41
C ILE A 690 7.03 25.92 -12.38
N PHE A 691 6.64 25.16 -11.36
CA PHE A 691 6.99 23.75 -11.22
C PHE A 691 6.02 22.84 -11.95
N GLU A 692 4.74 23.18 -12.01
CA GLU A 692 3.70 22.34 -12.61
C GLU A 692 2.46 23.19 -12.96
N CYS A 693 1.80 22.90 -14.08
CA CYS A 693 0.55 23.57 -14.46
C CYS A 693 -0.34 22.62 -15.28
N ASN A 694 -1.39 22.06 -14.69
CA ASN A 694 -2.27 21.09 -15.34
C ASN A 694 -3.58 20.87 -14.54
N ALA A 695 -4.50 20.09 -15.12
CA ALA A 695 -5.76 19.73 -14.48
C ALA A 695 -5.64 18.61 -13.43
N ALA A 696 -4.49 17.94 -13.29
CA ALA A 696 -4.33 16.71 -12.50
C ALA A 696 -4.12 16.95 -10.99
N MET A 697 -4.06 18.20 -10.56
CA MET A 697 -3.80 18.55 -9.17
C MET A 697 -4.97 18.19 -8.24
N ARG A 698 -4.63 17.66 -7.06
CA ARG A 698 -5.61 17.15 -6.08
C ARG A 698 -6.07 18.25 -5.11
N HIS A 699 -7.39 18.48 -5.08
CA HIS A 699 -8.07 19.19 -3.99
C HIS A 699 -8.37 18.22 -2.83
N ASN A 700 -8.07 18.60 -1.59
CA ASN A 700 -8.27 17.77 -0.40
C ASN A 700 -8.32 18.60 0.89
N PHE A 701 -8.74 17.96 1.97
CA PHE A 701 -8.84 18.53 3.31
C PHE A 701 -7.91 17.81 4.31
N ASP A 702 -6.89 17.09 3.84
CA ASP A 702 -6.10 16.15 4.66
C ASP A 702 -5.39 16.81 5.84
N HIS A 703 -5.16 18.11 5.75
CA HIS A 703 -4.30 18.85 6.68
C HIS A 703 -5.06 19.79 7.62
N ILE A 704 -6.40 19.88 7.52
CA ILE A 704 -7.18 20.87 8.28
C ILE A 704 -7.12 20.67 9.79
N GLU A 705 -6.93 19.44 10.27
CA GLU A 705 -6.83 19.18 11.72
C GLU A 705 -5.59 19.84 12.33
N SER A 706 -4.46 19.85 11.61
CA SER A 706 -3.21 20.48 12.07
C SER A 706 -3.06 21.93 11.59
N PHE A 707 -3.74 22.30 10.50
CA PHE A 707 -3.68 23.63 9.89
C PHE A 707 -5.11 24.16 9.64
N PRO A 708 -5.91 24.39 10.70
CA PRO A 708 -7.34 24.70 10.57
C PRO A 708 -7.63 26.01 9.84
N TYR A 709 -6.68 26.94 9.82
CA TYR A 709 -6.80 28.20 9.08
C TYR A 709 -6.89 28.01 7.55
N THR A 710 -6.55 26.83 7.03
CA THR A 710 -6.66 26.51 5.59
C THR A 710 -8.09 26.17 5.17
N GLU A 711 -8.93 25.71 6.10
CA GLU A 711 -10.26 25.18 5.82
C GLU A 711 -11.17 26.18 5.08
N PRO A 712 -11.29 27.47 5.47
CA PRO A 712 -12.17 28.40 4.77
C PRO A 712 -11.82 28.54 3.29
N THR A 713 -10.53 28.66 2.98
CA THR A 713 -10.05 28.80 1.60
C THR A 713 -10.28 27.52 0.79
N LEU A 714 -10.07 26.35 1.40
CA LEU A 714 -10.37 25.06 0.77
C LEU A 714 -11.86 24.86 0.49
N ARG A 715 -12.74 25.36 1.34
CA ARG A 715 -14.19 25.38 1.10
C ARG A 715 -14.57 26.31 -0.05
N ASN A 716 -13.96 27.51 -0.12
CA ASN A 716 -14.17 28.43 -1.24
C ASN A 716 -13.84 27.80 -2.60
N ILE A 717 -12.80 26.96 -2.67
CA ILE A 717 -12.45 26.20 -3.88
C ILE A 717 -13.56 25.23 -4.27
N THR A 718 -14.10 24.47 -3.30
CA THR A 718 -15.24 23.58 -3.53
C THR A 718 -16.47 24.36 -4.01
N ASP A 719 -16.77 25.51 -3.40
CA ASP A 719 -17.91 26.35 -3.76
C ASP A 719 -17.75 26.96 -5.15
N ALA A 720 -16.54 27.39 -5.51
CA ALA A 720 -16.22 27.91 -6.84
C ALA A 720 -16.42 26.86 -7.93
N PHE A 721 -15.92 25.63 -7.70
CA PHE A 721 -16.09 24.54 -8.66
C PHE A 721 -17.58 24.18 -8.85
N ASN A 722 -18.35 24.09 -7.77
CA ASN A 722 -19.79 23.83 -7.86
C ASN A 722 -20.55 24.99 -8.54
N THR A 723 -20.14 26.23 -8.29
CA THR A 723 -20.71 27.40 -8.97
C THR A 723 -20.49 27.34 -10.48
N MET A 724 -19.28 26.98 -10.93
CA MET A 724 -18.97 26.74 -12.34
C MET A 724 -19.87 25.65 -12.93
N VAL A 725 -19.99 24.50 -12.27
CA VAL A 725 -20.86 23.39 -12.70
C VAL A 725 -22.31 23.84 -12.82
N HIS A 726 -22.84 24.56 -11.83
CA HIS A 726 -24.21 25.08 -11.85
C HIS A 726 -24.45 26.07 -13.00
N ARG A 727 -23.50 26.99 -13.27
CA ARG A 727 -23.58 27.93 -14.40
C ARG A 727 -23.63 27.20 -15.74
N ARG A 728 -22.77 26.21 -15.95
CA ARG A 728 -22.77 25.39 -17.19
C ARG A 728 -24.07 24.63 -17.35
N LEU A 729 -24.58 24.02 -16.29
CA LEU A 729 -25.89 23.35 -16.30
C LEU A 729 -27.03 24.31 -16.65
N ALA A 730 -27.04 25.53 -16.12
CA ALA A 730 -28.05 26.53 -16.46
C ALA A 730 -27.96 26.99 -17.92
N SER A 731 -26.76 27.14 -18.48
CA SER A 731 -26.58 27.54 -19.88
C SER A 731 -27.12 26.54 -20.90
N SER A 732 -27.20 25.25 -20.54
CA SER A 732 -27.76 24.18 -21.37
C SER A 732 -29.30 24.17 -21.47
N THR A 733 -29.99 25.16 -20.88
CA THR A 733 -31.47 25.29 -20.90
C THR A 733 -32.02 26.17 -22.02
N GLY A 734 -31.14 26.72 -22.88
CA GLY A 734 -31.49 27.59 -24.01
C GLY A 734 -31.85 26.85 -25.30
#